data_AF-A0A6F8XXL4-F1
#
_entry.id   AF-A0A6F8XXL4-F1
#
_cell.length_a   1.000
_cell.length_b   1.000
_cell.length_c   1.000
_cell.angle_alpha   90.00
_cell.angle_beta   90.00
_cell.angle_gamma   90.00
#
_symmetry.space_group_name_H-M   'P 1'
#
loop_
_entity.id
_entity.type
_entity.pdbx_description
1 polymer ?
#
loop_
_entity_poly.entity_id
_entity_poly.type
_entity_poly.pdbx_seq_one_letter_code
_entity_poly.pdbx_strand_id
1 'polypeptide(L)'
;MESREIPVPEAAALPDRLGLQRALRPLKRRVAVGPPTLLDEERTARNIADQGWPVTTWAPSRVPPLERWLDAAVVVDVTDSMAIWRRLAQGVGDALAESGIFRNVSRWYLDAADQGWRAVLSSARGVPHNPRELVDATGRRAIFVLSDGVHPMWHRGGATAVLDLWARHGPVALLQPLPERLWFRTSMRTVAGELRAARPGSPNTQLRLEPYGGQETPDESMVPVPVLEISAPWLRRWARVVGGAVAPAAVTYVGSRTASSGRTAARSSATAAQRVRHFRAAASPEAFRLAGYIAMTSPSLPVIQHVHRAMFSPVERAHLAEVLLSGLLYAVDARAGRYAFVDGVEDLLLDTLTRTETIQIGRLLERVSASVEARIDVAAEHFTALTPGPGGQRLDPESQPFATISPHGKQRLLRAVRAHRPPTQLTPATGGTSSNGRQGKTEAPRPDHPPQVADLLSPAARTVRFTGRERELLTLEAWCAGETPSLLLAGGAGTGKTRLALELAARMGAAGWVTHFVEGDADPAAGWPPQSGRATLLVLDRADAHPDAVAALLARPPAGAGPQRLMLVSRSTGVWWRDAQQRDRHGWLRGANVQELGPLASNPASRREAFTGRHRTSPPPWTRWRTQWRVRGRVAGERSPPPSRHPASSSPASASRWTSR
;
A
#
# COMPACT_ATOMS: atom_id res chain seq x y z
N MET A 1 -25.50 18.58 15.02
CA MET A 1 -24.21 19.27 15.07
C MET A 1 -24.05 20.06 13.78
N GLU A 2 -23.64 21.31 13.88
CA GLU A 2 -23.29 22.17 12.75
C GLU A 2 -21.92 21.75 12.22
N SER A 3 -21.77 21.72 10.90
CA SER A 3 -20.58 21.19 10.25
C SER A 3 -20.12 22.02 9.06
N ARG A 4 -18.79 22.09 8.86
CA ARG A 4 -18.18 22.93 7.84
C ARG A 4 -17.35 22.10 6.86
N GLU A 5 -17.50 22.41 5.59
CA GLU A 5 -16.79 21.77 4.47
C GLU A 5 -15.29 22.10 4.50
N ILE A 6 -14.45 21.07 4.51
CA ILE A 6 -12.98 21.14 4.48
C ILE A 6 -12.43 20.32 3.32
N PRO A 7 -11.61 20.93 2.46
CA PRO A 7 -10.92 20.24 1.40
C PRO A 7 -9.70 19.39 1.83
N VAL A 8 -9.56 18.15 1.33
CA VAL A 8 -8.36 17.30 1.52
C VAL A 8 -7.58 17.08 0.21
N PRO A 9 -6.25 17.33 0.14
CA PRO A 9 -5.46 17.22 -1.10
C PRO A 9 -5.44 15.80 -1.68
N GLU A 10 -5.79 15.67 -2.95
CA GLU A 10 -5.84 14.38 -3.65
C GLU A 10 -4.84 14.34 -4.81
N ALA A 11 -3.97 13.33 -4.90
CA ALA A 11 -2.93 13.28 -5.94
C ALA A 11 -3.51 13.26 -7.36
N ALA A 12 -2.72 13.80 -8.30
CA ALA A 12 -3.06 13.85 -9.73
C ALA A 12 -3.53 12.49 -10.26
N ALA A 13 -4.72 12.49 -10.89
CA ALA A 13 -5.38 11.28 -11.36
C ALA A 13 -4.56 10.50 -12.41
N LEU A 14 -3.84 11.24 -13.28
CA LEU A 14 -3.05 10.71 -14.37
C LEU A 14 -1.59 11.20 -14.26
N PRO A 15 -0.60 10.36 -13.91
CA PRO A 15 0.75 10.82 -13.56
C PRO A 15 1.54 11.35 -14.75
N ASP A 16 1.34 10.76 -15.94
CA ASP A 16 2.08 11.10 -17.17
C ASP A 16 1.13 11.46 -18.32
N ARG A 17 0.36 12.54 -18.13
CA ARG A 17 -0.59 13.06 -19.12
C ARG A 17 0.09 13.40 -20.44
N LEU A 18 1.21 14.12 -20.39
CA LEU A 18 1.93 14.56 -21.58
C LEU A 18 2.57 13.39 -22.34
N GLY A 19 3.09 12.38 -21.63
CA GLY A 19 3.61 11.17 -22.25
C GLY A 19 2.53 10.38 -22.97
N LEU A 20 1.32 10.28 -22.41
CA LEU A 20 0.16 9.66 -23.06
C LEU A 20 -0.26 10.41 -24.33
N GLN A 21 -0.34 11.74 -24.28
CA GLN A 21 -0.63 12.55 -25.47
C GLN A 21 0.44 12.37 -26.56
N ARG A 22 1.72 12.37 -26.18
CA ARG A 22 2.84 12.12 -27.11
C ARG A 22 2.82 10.72 -27.69
N ALA A 23 2.35 9.73 -26.93
CA ALA A 23 2.26 8.34 -27.37
C ALA A 23 1.31 8.16 -28.57
N LEU A 24 0.28 9.01 -28.68
CA LEU A 24 -0.71 8.94 -29.75
C LEU A 24 -0.28 9.62 -31.05
N ARG A 25 0.87 10.32 -31.07
CA ARG A 25 1.39 11.02 -32.27
C ARG A 25 1.41 10.19 -33.56
N PRO A 26 1.65 8.86 -33.56
CA PRO A 26 1.53 8.04 -34.77
C PRO A 26 0.17 8.12 -35.46
N LEU A 27 -0.89 8.49 -34.74
CA LEU A 27 -2.24 8.70 -35.29
C LEU A 27 -2.48 10.11 -35.83
N LYS A 28 -1.51 11.04 -35.70
CA LYS A 28 -1.65 12.42 -36.16
C LYS A 28 -1.50 12.49 -37.69
N ARG A 29 -2.55 12.05 -38.39
CA ARG A 29 -2.65 12.06 -39.86
C ARG A 29 -3.84 12.90 -40.31
N ARG A 30 -3.68 13.60 -41.43
CA ARG A 30 -4.78 14.25 -42.13
C ARG A 30 -5.09 13.51 -43.43
N VAL A 31 -6.36 13.51 -43.81
CA VAL A 31 -6.87 12.91 -45.05
C VAL A 31 -7.74 13.92 -45.78
N ALA A 32 -7.71 13.87 -47.11
CA ALA A 32 -8.61 14.62 -47.97
C ALA A 32 -10.05 14.15 -47.78
N VAL A 33 -10.98 15.09 -47.65
CA VAL A 33 -12.41 14.80 -47.46
C VAL A 33 -13.24 15.61 -48.44
N GLY A 34 -14.14 14.93 -49.16
CA GLY A 34 -15.08 15.59 -50.08
C GLY A 34 -14.44 16.13 -51.37
N PRO A 35 -15.18 16.93 -52.14
CA PRO A 35 -14.71 17.51 -53.40
C PRO A 35 -13.63 18.61 -53.18
N PRO A 36 -12.82 18.92 -54.20
CA PRO A 36 -11.83 19.99 -54.14
C PRO A 36 -12.49 21.37 -54.08
N THR A 37 -12.62 21.92 -52.88
CA THR A 37 -13.27 23.22 -52.62
C THR A 37 -12.31 24.32 -52.18
N LEU A 38 -11.13 23.98 -51.63
CA LEU A 38 -10.15 24.97 -51.18
C LEU A 38 -9.28 25.42 -52.35
N LEU A 39 -9.05 26.73 -52.47
CA LEU A 39 -8.14 27.30 -53.46
C LEU A 39 -6.69 26.93 -53.10
N ASP A 40 -5.96 26.34 -54.04
CA ASP A 40 -4.51 26.19 -53.99
C ASP A 40 -3.91 27.45 -54.64
N GLU A 41 -3.72 28.49 -53.82
CA GLU A 41 -3.24 29.81 -54.25
C GLU A 41 -1.91 29.70 -54.99
N GLU A 42 -0.99 28.91 -54.44
CA GLU A 42 0.35 28.71 -54.97
C GLU A 42 0.33 27.99 -56.32
N ARG A 43 -0.45 26.90 -56.45
CA ARG A 43 -0.61 26.22 -57.74
C ARG A 43 -1.36 27.08 -58.76
N THR A 44 -2.32 27.88 -58.31
CA THR A 44 -3.03 28.83 -59.17
C THR A 44 -2.09 29.90 -59.69
N ALA A 45 -1.26 30.49 -58.83
CA ALA A 45 -0.27 31.50 -59.19
C ALA A 45 0.78 30.94 -60.18
N ARG A 46 1.28 29.73 -59.95
CA ARG A 46 2.21 29.06 -60.89
C ARG A 46 1.56 28.80 -62.24
N ASN A 47 0.33 28.27 -62.28
CA ASN A 47 -0.36 28.05 -63.54
C ASN A 47 -0.57 29.36 -64.32
N ILE A 48 -0.82 30.48 -63.62
CA ILE A 48 -0.93 31.81 -64.26
C ILE A 48 0.43 32.24 -64.82
N ALA A 49 1.51 32.07 -64.05
CA ALA A 49 2.86 32.42 -64.49
C ALA A 49 3.32 31.59 -65.70
N ASP A 50 3.06 30.29 -65.70
CA ASP A 50 3.45 29.35 -66.77
C ASP A 50 2.69 29.58 -68.08
N GLN A 51 1.46 30.11 -68.02
CA GLN A 51 0.64 30.36 -69.22
C GLN A 51 1.10 31.57 -70.05
N GLY A 52 1.87 32.50 -69.46
CA GLY A 52 2.40 33.68 -70.14
C GLY A 52 1.34 34.72 -70.54
N TRP A 53 1.72 36.00 -70.68
CA TRP A 53 0.79 37.07 -71.02
C TRP A 53 0.55 37.19 -72.54
N PRO A 54 -0.69 37.45 -73.02
CA PRO A 54 -1.92 37.67 -72.25
C PRO A 54 -2.73 36.38 -72.05
N VAL A 55 -3.19 36.17 -70.81
CA VAL A 55 -4.14 35.09 -70.49
C VAL A 55 -5.55 35.67 -70.41
N THR A 56 -6.49 35.12 -71.19
CA THR A 56 -7.89 35.57 -71.25
C THR A 56 -8.83 34.82 -70.30
N THR A 57 -8.42 33.72 -69.66
CA THR A 57 -9.25 33.02 -68.67
C THR A 57 -8.37 32.29 -67.64
N TRP A 58 -8.59 32.56 -66.35
CA TRP A 58 -7.91 31.86 -65.25
C TRP A 58 -8.82 30.82 -64.62
N ALA A 59 -8.34 29.58 -64.52
CA ALA A 59 -9.01 28.52 -63.78
C ALA A 59 -8.34 28.32 -62.42
N PRO A 60 -9.04 28.55 -61.29
CA PRO A 60 -8.46 28.32 -59.97
C PRO A 60 -8.15 26.84 -59.76
N SER A 61 -6.92 26.54 -59.33
CA SER A 61 -6.59 25.19 -58.88
C SER A 61 -7.20 24.96 -57.51
N ARG A 62 -7.96 23.88 -57.34
CA ARG A 62 -8.60 23.55 -56.05
C ARG A 62 -8.12 22.21 -55.51
N VAL A 63 -8.00 22.13 -54.19
CA VAL A 63 -7.65 20.91 -53.45
C VAL A 63 -8.74 20.57 -52.43
N PRO A 64 -8.97 19.28 -52.12
CA PRO A 64 -9.92 18.91 -51.07
C PRO A 64 -9.45 19.41 -49.70
N PRO A 65 -10.38 19.78 -48.80
CA PRO A 65 -10.03 20.09 -47.42
C PRO A 65 -9.40 18.87 -46.72
N LEU A 66 -8.38 19.15 -45.91
CA LEU A 66 -7.68 18.16 -45.10
C LEU A 66 -8.21 18.17 -43.67
N GLU A 67 -8.77 17.04 -43.24
CA GLU A 67 -9.23 16.86 -41.86
C GLU A 67 -8.42 15.80 -41.12
N ARG A 68 -8.45 15.83 -39.79
CA ARG A 68 -7.94 14.72 -38.97
C ARG A 68 -8.69 13.44 -39.34
N TRP A 69 -7.93 12.37 -39.55
CA TRP A 69 -8.48 11.16 -40.14
C TRP A 69 -9.34 10.31 -39.18
N LEU A 70 -9.23 10.50 -37.86
CA LEU A 70 -9.97 9.71 -36.86
C LEU A 70 -10.77 10.59 -35.88
N ASP A 71 -11.96 10.13 -35.52
CA ASP A 71 -12.66 10.47 -34.28
C ASP A 71 -12.27 9.49 -33.17
N ALA A 72 -12.45 9.89 -31.91
CA ALA A 72 -12.34 9.02 -30.76
C ALA A 72 -13.67 8.91 -30.00
N ALA A 73 -14.06 7.69 -29.64
CA ALA A 73 -15.08 7.44 -28.63
C ALA A 73 -14.41 6.84 -27.38
N VAL A 74 -14.52 7.52 -26.25
CA VAL A 74 -14.04 7.06 -24.96
C VAL A 74 -15.23 6.49 -24.21
N VAL A 75 -15.28 5.18 -24.06
CA VAL A 75 -16.33 4.44 -23.35
C VAL A 75 -15.78 4.06 -21.98
N VAL A 76 -16.43 4.52 -20.92
CA VAL A 76 -16.02 4.26 -19.54
C VAL A 76 -17.00 3.29 -18.90
N ASP A 77 -16.50 2.16 -18.42
CA ASP A 77 -17.25 1.27 -17.53
C ASP A 77 -17.55 2.01 -16.22
N VAL A 78 -18.82 2.07 -15.82
CA VAL A 78 -19.31 2.75 -14.61
C VAL A 78 -19.85 1.80 -13.55
N THR A 79 -19.57 0.51 -13.68
CA THR A 79 -19.93 -0.49 -12.66
C THR A 79 -19.17 -0.25 -11.35
N ASP A 80 -19.63 -0.85 -10.25
CA ASP A 80 -19.14 -0.55 -8.90
C ASP A 80 -17.62 -0.67 -8.71
N SER A 81 -16.98 -1.63 -9.40
CA SER A 81 -15.54 -1.82 -9.32
C SER A 81 -14.74 -0.65 -9.95
N MET A 82 -15.35 0.09 -10.87
CA MET A 82 -14.78 1.26 -11.52
C MET A 82 -14.81 2.55 -10.69
N ALA A 83 -15.45 2.55 -9.52
CA ALA A 83 -15.51 3.71 -8.63
C ALA A 83 -14.12 4.30 -8.32
N ILE A 84 -13.12 3.45 -8.07
CA ILE A 84 -11.75 3.88 -7.74
C ILE A 84 -10.99 4.44 -8.94
N TRP A 85 -11.40 4.03 -10.14
CA TRP A 85 -10.77 4.40 -11.40
C TRP A 85 -11.44 5.61 -12.05
N ARG A 86 -12.53 6.13 -11.47
CA ARG A 86 -13.31 7.25 -12.02
C ARG A 86 -12.45 8.45 -12.38
N ARG A 87 -11.56 8.89 -11.48
CA ARG A 87 -10.66 10.02 -11.73
C ARG A 87 -9.63 9.71 -12.81
N LEU A 88 -9.07 8.49 -12.79
CA LEU A 88 -8.16 8.04 -13.85
C LEU A 88 -8.86 8.05 -15.21
N ALA A 89 -10.11 7.59 -15.26
CA ALA A 89 -10.88 7.53 -16.49
C ALA A 89 -11.22 8.92 -17.05
N GLN A 90 -11.58 9.86 -16.16
CA GLN A 90 -11.74 11.27 -16.53
C GLN A 90 -10.44 11.83 -17.10
N GLY A 91 -9.32 11.66 -16.37
CA GLY A 91 -8.02 12.15 -16.81
C GLY A 91 -7.56 11.60 -18.16
N VAL A 92 -7.84 10.32 -18.47
CA VAL A 92 -7.57 9.73 -19.78
C VAL A 92 -8.46 10.35 -20.86
N GLY A 93 -9.75 10.51 -20.59
CA GLY A 93 -10.69 11.16 -21.52
C GLY A 93 -10.31 12.61 -21.82
N ASP A 94 -9.86 13.36 -20.82
CA ASP A 94 -9.38 14.73 -21.00
C ASP A 94 -8.06 14.76 -21.77
N ALA A 95 -7.13 13.86 -21.46
CA ALA A 95 -5.84 13.76 -22.17
C ALA A 95 -6.04 13.46 -23.67
N LEU A 96 -7.00 12.61 -24.01
CA LEU A 96 -7.36 12.30 -25.40
C LEU A 96 -7.97 13.52 -26.11
N ALA A 97 -8.89 14.24 -25.46
CA ALA A 97 -9.52 15.44 -26.00
C ALA A 97 -8.50 16.55 -26.28
N GLU A 98 -7.60 16.81 -25.33
CA GLU A 98 -6.58 17.86 -25.43
C GLU A 98 -5.40 17.52 -26.35
N SER A 99 -5.27 16.25 -26.78
CA SER A 99 -4.17 15.82 -27.63
C SER A 99 -4.13 16.53 -29.01
N GLY A 100 -5.28 17.01 -29.48
CA GLY A 100 -5.43 17.59 -30.82
C GLY A 100 -5.15 16.61 -31.97
N ILE A 101 -5.21 15.31 -31.70
CA ILE A 101 -4.95 14.24 -32.70
C ILE A 101 -6.23 13.81 -33.40
N PHE A 102 -7.35 13.76 -32.68
CA PHE A 102 -8.65 13.35 -33.19
C PHE A 102 -9.46 14.55 -33.67
N ARG A 103 -10.32 14.34 -34.68
CA ARG A 103 -11.26 15.35 -35.17
C ARG A 103 -12.26 15.71 -34.09
N ASN A 104 -12.91 14.70 -33.51
CA ASN A 104 -13.78 14.82 -32.34
C ASN A 104 -13.46 13.76 -31.29
N VAL A 105 -13.69 14.06 -30.01
CA VAL A 105 -13.59 13.12 -28.89
C VAL A 105 -14.90 13.10 -28.12
N SER A 106 -15.62 11.99 -28.19
CA SER A 106 -16.90 11.80 -27.49
C SER A 106 -16.74 10.89 -26.28
N ARG A 107 -17.53 11.12 -25.22
CA ARG A 107 -17.53 10.33 -23.98
C ARG A 107 -18.84 9.58 -23.82
N TRP A 108 -18.71 8.31 -23.47
CA TRP A 108 -19.80 7.38 -23.30
C TRP A 108 -19.57 6.55 -22.06
N TYR A 109 -20.64 6.00 -21.52
CA TYR A 109 -20.60 5.21 -20.30
C TYR A 109 -21.26 3.86 -20.55
N LEU A 110 -20.61 2.80 -20.08
CA LEU A 110 -21.08 1.43 -20.19
C LEU A 110 -21.46 0.93 -18.80
N ASP A 111 -22.71 0.53 -18.63
CA ASP A 111 -23.23 0.01 -17.37
C ASP A 111 -23.94 -1.33 -17.58
N ALA A 112 -24.23 -2.05 -16.49
CA ALA A 112 -25.04 -3.25 -16.52
C ALA A 112 -26.53 -2.89 -16.27
N ALA A 113 -27.43 -3.34 -17.15
CA ALA A 113 -28.87 -3.26 -16.92
C ALA A 113 -29.27 -4.00 -15.63
N ASP A 114 -30.44 -3.70 -15.07
CA ASP A 114 -30.98 -4.22 -13.79
C ASP A 114 -30.93 -5.75 -13.61
N GLN A 115 -30.82 -6.53 -14.69
CA GLN A 115 -30.60 -7.99 -14.65
C GLN A 115 -29.11 -8.40 -14.48
N GLY A 116 -28.22 -7.43 -14.23
CA GLY A 116 -26.84 -7.58 -13.73
C GLY A 116 -25.76 -7.93 -14.74
N TRP A 117 -26.09 -8.12 -16.03
CA TRP A 117 -25.06 -8.55 -17.00
C TRP A 117 -25.20 -8.03 -18.43
N ARG A 118 -26.35 -7.49 -18.83
CA ARG A 118 -26.53 -6.93 -20.18
C ARG A 118 -25.93 -5.52 -20.22
N ALA A 119 -25.08 -5.25 -21.19
CA ALA A 119 -24.42 -3.94 -21.32
C ALA A 119 -25.37 -2.88 -21.88
N VAL A 120 -25.44 -1.73 -21.22
CA VAL A 120 -26.19 -0.54 -21.63
C VAL A 120 -25.20 0.59 -21.87
N LEU A 121 -25.27 1.19 -23.07
CA LEU A 121 -24.50 2.38 -23.39
C LEU A 121 -25.32 3.62 -23.01
N SER A 122 -24.67 4.63 -22.44
CA SER A 122 -25.30 5.92 -22.17
C SER A 122 -24.38 7.09 -22.51
N SER A 123 -24.99 8.24 -22.79
CA SER A 123 -24.27 9.49 -23.00
C SER A 123 -23.88 10.12 -21.65
N ALA A 124 -23.09 11.21 -21.67
CA ALA A 124 -22.74 11.94 -20.45
C ALA A 124 -23.92 12.54 -19.68
N ARG A 125 -25.11 12.62 -20.31
CA ARG A 125 -26.35 13.04 -19.64
C ARG A 125 -27.12 11.86 -19.02
N GLY A 126 -26.58 10.64 -19.08
CA GLY A 126 -27.23 9.43 -18.57
C GLY A 126 -28.35 8.89 -19.48
N VAL A 127 -28.53 9.45 -20.67
CA VAL A 127 -29.53 8.97 -21.64
C VAL A 127 -29.06 7.63 -22.20
N PRO A 128 -29.87 6.55 -22.16
CA PRO A 128 -29.53 5.27 -22.78
C PRO A 128 -29.47 5.36 -24.31
N HIS A 129 -28.50 4.68 -24.93
CA HIS A 129 -28.28 4.63 -26.38
C HIS A 129 -28.03 3.21 -26.86
N ASN A 130 -28.29 2.97 -28.14
CA ASN A 130 -27.95 1.69 -28.76
C ASN A 130 -26.43 1.65 -29.04
N PRO A 131 -25.70 0.60 -28.62
CA PRO A 131 -24.28 0.47 -28.94
C PRO A 131 -23.94 0.57 -30.45
N ARG A 132 -24.89 0.28 -31.34
CA ARG A 132 -24.76 0.45 -32.79
C ARG A 132 -24.54 1.90 -33.23
N GLU A 133 -24.94 2.89 -32.45
CA GLU A 133 -24.72 4.31 -32.76
C GLU A 133 -23.23 4.69 -32.78
N LEU A 134 -22.38 3.90 -32.12
CA LEU A 134 -20.94 4.08 -32.17
C LEU A 134 -20.27 3.48 -33.41
N VAL A 135 -20.99 2.66 -34.18
CA VAL A 135 -20.48 2.10 -35.44
C VAL A 135 -20.41 3.21 -36.49
N ASP A 136 -19.21 3.45 -37.00
CA ASP A 136 -18.95 4.42 -38.06
C ASP A 136 -18.75 3.70 -39.40
N ALA A 137 -19.67 3.92 -40.35
CA ALA A 137 -19.61 3.32 -41.67
C ALA A 137 -18.36 3.73 -42.47
N THR A 138 -17.73 4.86 -42.13
CA THR A 138 -16.50 5.32 -42.78
C THR A 138 -15.24 4.63 -42.23
N GLY A 139 -15.35 3.91 -41.10
CA GLY A 139 -14.22 3.26 -40.44
C GLY A 139 -13.20 4.24 -39.84
N ARG A 140 -13.61 5.50 -39.60
CA ARG A 140 -12.75 6.60 -39.12
C ARG A 140 -12.97 6.89 -37.64
N ARG A 141 -13.43 5.91 -36.87
CA ARG A 141 -13.60 6.03 -35.41
C ARG A 141 -12.76 5.01 -34.67
N ALA A 142 -11.90 5.50 -33.79
CA ALA A 142 -11.21 4.70 -32.79
C ALA A 142 -12.01 4.67 -31.49
N ILE A 143 -12.17 3.49 -30.89
CA ILE A 143 -12.90 3.33 -29.64
C ILE A 143 -11.95 2.87 -28.54
N PHE A 144 -11.91 3.64 -27.46
CA PHE A 144 -11.16 3.34 -26.25
C PHE A 144 -12.14 2.95 -25.16
N VAL A 145 -12.06 1.71 -24.68
CA VAL A 145 -12.93 1.21 -23.62
C VAL A 145 -12.12 1.12 -22.33
N LEU A 146 -12.40 1.98 -21.35
CA LEU A 146 -11.79 1.90 -20.02
C LEU A 146 -12.61 1.00 -19.12
N SER A 147 -12.01 -0.10 -18.68
CA SER A 147 -12.65 -1.01 -17.73
C SER A 147 -11.62 -1.85 -16.98
N ASP A 148 -11.94 -2.21 -15.73
CA ASP A 148 -11.21 -3.20 -14.98
C ASP A 148 -11.58 -4.65 -15.35
N GLY A 149 -12.70 -4.86 -16.05
CA GLY A 149 -13.14 -6.17 -16.55
C GLY A 149 -13.60 -7.13 -15.46
N VAL A 150 -13.99 -6.63 -14.30
CA VAL A 150 -14.30 -7.45 -13.11
C VAL A 150 -15.80 -7.72 -12.97
N HIS A 151 -16.65 -6.74 -13.32
CA HIS A 151 -18.09 -6.86 -13.15
C HIS A 151 -18.69 -8.07 -13.91
N PRO A 152 -19.75 -8.75 -13.41
CA PRO A 152 -20.38 -9.90 -14.08
C PRO A 152 -20.77 -9.68 -15.56
N MET A 153 -21.08 -8.45 -15.96
CA MET A 153 -21.31 -8.06 -17.37
C MET A 153 -20.17 -8.48 -18.31
N TRP A 154 -18.93 -8.47 -17.82
CA TRP A 154 -17.75 -8.88 -18.57
C TRP A 154 -17.57 -10.39 -18.63
N HIS A 155 -17.90 -11.09 -17.55
CA HIS A 155 -17.76 -12.55 -17.46
C HIS A 155 -18.90 -13.33 -18.13
N ARG A 156 -20.11 -12.73 -18.15
CA ARG A 156 -21.32 -13.32 -18.76
C ARG A 156 -21.51 -12.95 -20.23
N GLY A 157 -20.59 -12.18 -20.80
CA GLY A 157 -20.53 -11.90 -22.23
C GLY A 157 -21.34 -10.68 -22.71
N GLY A 158 -21.96 -9.92 -21.80
CA GLY A 158 -22.70 -8.71 -22.17
C GLY A 158 -21.79 -7.63 -22.77
N ALA A 159 -20.67 -7.34 -22.10
CA ALA A 159 -19.69 -6.38 -22.63
C ALA A 159 -18.90 -6.95 -23.82
N THR A 160 -18.63 -8.26 -23.85
CA THR A 160 -17.90 -8.87 -24.98
C THR A 160 -18.69 -8.83 -26.28
N ALA A 161 -20.02 -8.95 -26.22
CA ALA A 161 -20.89 -8.78 -27.38
C ALA A 161 -20.85 -7.36 -27.94
N VAL A 162 -20.78 -6.34 -27.08
CA VAL A 162 -20.65 -4.94 -27.48
C VAL A 162 -19.26 -4.67 -28.08
N LEU A 163 -18.20 -5.22 -27.48
CA LEU A 163 -16.86 -5.14 -28.04
C LEU A 163 -16.77 -5.82 -29.41
N ASP A 164 -17.35 -7.01 -29.57
CA ASP A 164 -17.39 -7.75 -30.85
C ASP A 164 -18.05 -6.91 -31.95
N LEU A 165 -19.18 -6.25 -31.64
CA LEU A 165 -19.85 -5.32 -32.56
C LEU A 165 -18.92 -4.18 -33.01
N TRP A 166 -18.27 -3.50 -32.08
CA TRP A 166 -17.42 -2.35 -32.38
C TRP A 166 -16.13 -2.76 -33.11
N ALA A 167 -15.49 -3.84 -32.64
CA ALA A 167 -14.23 -4.34 -33.15
C ALA A 167 -14.33 -4.81 -34.61
N ARG A 168 -15.52 -5.20 -35.07
CA ARG A 168 -15.78 -5.55 -36.47
C ARG A 168 -15.76 -4.36 -37.43
N HIS A 169 -15.94 -3.13 -36.92
CA HIS A 169 -16.14 -1.93 -37.76
C HIS A 169 -15.04 -0.88 -37.63
N GLY A 170 -14.14 -1.00 -36.65
CA GLY A 170 -13.03 -0.07 -36.50
C GLY A 170 -12.02 -0.51 -35.44
N PRO A 171 -10.96 0.29 -35.23
CA PRO A 171 -9.96 0.01 -34.21
C PRO A 171 -10.54 0.19 -32.81
N VAL A 172 -10.54 -0.89 -32.03
CA VAL A 172 -11.02 -0.91 -30.64
C VAL A 172 -9.91 -1.38 -29.71
N ALA A 173 -9.74 -0.69 -28.59
CA ALA A 173 -8.77 -1.01 -27.56
C ALA A 173 -9.40 -0.97 -26.16
N LEU A 174 -9.03 -1.93 -25.31
CA LEU A 174 -9.34 -1.93 -23.88
C LEU A 174 -8.20 -1.26 -23.12
N LEU A 175 -8.50 -0.15 -22.46
CA LEU A 175 -7.59 0.55 -21.56
C LEU A 175 -7.84 0.04 -20.14
N GLN A 176 -6.86 -0.70 -19.61
CA GLN A 176 -6.99 -1.44 -18.37
C GLN A 176 -6.26 -0.69 -17.23
N PRO A 177 -6.98 -0.19 -16.21
CA PRO A 177 -6.39 0.51 -15.07
C PRO A 177 -5.42 -0.34 -14.24
N LEU A 178 -5.58 -1.66 -14.29
CA LEU A 178 -4.71 -2.61 -13.61
C LEU A 178 -3.39 -2.80 -14.39
N PRO A 179 -2.25 -3.02 -13.70
CA PRO A 179 -1.02 -3.42 -14.37
C PRO A 179 -1.19 -4.78 -15.06
N GLU A 180 -0.44 -5.00 -16.14
CA GLU A 180 -0.51 -6.21 -16.99
C GLU A 180 -0.52 -7.52 -16.19
N ARG A 181 0.33 -7.61 -15.16
CA ARG A 181 0.45 -8.80 -14.29
C ARG A 181 -0.86 -9.20 -13.61
N LEU A 182 -1.87 -8.34 -13.52
CA LEU A 182 -3.15 -8.64 -12.85
C LEU A 182 -4.28 -8.99 -13.83
N TRP A 183 -4.10 -8.85 -15.14
CA TRP A 183 -5.18 -9.04 -16.12
C TRP A 183 -5.71 -10.48 -16.15
N PHE A 184 -4.88 -11.47 -15.82
CA PHE A 184 -5.30 -12.88 -15.75
C PHE A 184 -6.42 -13.16 -14.73
N ARG A 185 -6.68 -12.20 -13.81
CA ARG A 185 -7.72 -12.28 -12.78
C ARG A 185 -9.06 -11.70 -13.22
N THR A 186 -9.09 -10.94 -14.31
CA THR A 186 -10.29 -10.29 -14.85
C THR A 186 -10.86 -11.13 -15.99
N SER A 187 -11.90 -10.63 -16.65
CA SER A 187 -12.40 -11.23 -17.90
C SER A 187 -11.42 -11.08 -19.07
N MET A 188 -10.45 -10.17 -18.98
CA MET A 188 -9.56 -9.75 -20.07
C MET A 188 -8.29 -10.59 -20.10
N ARG A 189 -8.43 -11.91 -20.20
CA ARG A 189 -7.26 -12.78 -20.42
C ARG A 189 -6.66 -12.47 -21.78
N THR A 190 -5.34 -12.29 -21.81
CA THR A 190 -4.61 -11.87 -23.00
C THR A 190 -3.62 -12.91 -23.48
N VAL A 191 -3.45 -12.97 -24.80
CA VAL A 191 -2.31 -13.60 -25.46
C VAL A 191 -1.35 -12.50 -25.89
N ALA A 192 -0.07 -12.63 -25.58
CA ALA A 192 0.97 -11.67 -25.95
C ALA A 192 1.61 -12.08 -27.29
N GLY A 193 1.95 -11.11 -28.14
CA GLY A 193 2.56 -11.36 -29.44
C GLY A 193 2.86 -10.09 -30.23
N GLU A 194 3.36 -10.27 -31.46
CA GLU A 194 3.49 -9.18 -32.41
C GLU A 194 2.17 -8.97 -33.15
N LEU A 195 1.65 -7.74 -33.08
CA LEU A 195 0.38 -7.38 -33.68
C LEU A 195 0.61 -6.48 -34.89
N ARG A 196 -0.10 -6.77 -35.98
CA ARG A 196 -0.15 -5.94 -37.18
C ARG A 196 -1.57 -5.73 -37.68
N ALA A 197 -1.81 -4.60 -38.32
CA ALA A 197 -3.05 -4.29 -39.02
C ALA A 197 -2.83 -4.41 -40.54
N ALA A 198 -3.86 -4.87 -41.27
CA ALA A 198 -3.80 -4.97 -42.73
C ALA A 198 -3.57 -3.61 -43.43
N ARG A 199 -4.15 -2.54 -42.88
CA ARG A 199 -4.02 -1.15 -43.32
C ARG A 199 -4.23 -0.16 -42.17
N PRO A 200 -3.81 1.10 -42.28
CA PRO A 200 -4.08 2.10 -41.26
C PRO A 200 -5.58 2.23 -40.98
N GLY A 201 -5.98 2.21 -39.70
CA GLY A 201 -7.38 2.31 -39.28
C GLY A 201 -8.22 1.06 -39.54
N SER A 202 -7.59 -0.10 -39.78
CA SER A 202 -8.30 -1.37 -39.98
C SER A 202 -9.24 -1.69 -38.81
N PRO A 203 -10.41 -2.33 -39.08
CA PRO A 203 -11.17 -2.98 -38.03
C PRO A 203 -10.34 -4.08 -37.38
N ASN A 204 -10.66 -4.42 -36.14
CA ASN A 204 -9.93 -5.43 -35.39
C ASN A 204 -9.98 -6.83 -36.03
N THR A 205 -11.01 -7.14 -36.82
CA THR A 205 -11.10 -8.38 -37.62
C THR A 205 -9.96 -8.56 -38.63
N GLN A 206 -9.33 -7.45 -39.02
CA GLN A 206 -8.18 -7.41 -39.94
C GLN A 206 -6.85 -7.25 -39.19
N LEU A 207 -6.84 -7.43 -37.86
CA LEU A 207 -5.61 -7.59 -37.11
C LEU A 207 -5.10 -9.03 -37.22
N ARG A 208 -3.78 -9.18 -37.20
CA ARG A 208 -3.10 -10.47 -37.14
C ARG A 208 -2.11 -10.43 -35.99
N LEU A 209 -2.24 -11.38 -35.08
CA LEU A 209 -1.35 -11.58 -33.95
C LEU A 209 -0.45 -12.77 -34.23
N GLU A 210 0.86 -12.58 -34.12
CA GLU A 210 1.86 -13.64 -34.09
C GLU A 210 2.25 -13.87 -32.62
N PRO A 211 1.70 -14.90 -31.95
CA PRO A 211 1.83 -15.09 -30.51
C PRO A 211 3.24 -15.48 -30.10
N TYR A 212 3.70 -15.00 -28.94
CA TYR A 212 4.96 -15.42 -28.36
C TYR A 212 4.84 -16.84 -27.76
N GLY A 213 5.92 -17.61 -27.82
CA GLY A 213 6.00 -18.92 -27.16
C GLY A 213 5.06 -20.00 -27.71
N GLY A 214 4.57 -19.86 -28.94
CA GLY A 214 3.73 -20.86 -29.60
C GLY A 214 2.34 -21.03 -28.98
N GLN A 215 1.84 -20.01 -28.25
CA GLN A 215 0.48 -20.08 -27.69
C GLN A 215 -0.56 -20.15 -28.81
N GLU A 216 -1.52 -21.06 -28.66
CA GLU A 216 -2.64 -21.16 -29.60
C GLU A 216 -3.51 -19.91 -29.54
N THR A 217 -3.82 -19.34 -30.70
CA THR A 217 -4.84 -18.31 -30.81
C THR A 217 -6.21 -18.96 -30.95
N PRO A 218 -7.27 -18.38 -30.37
CA PRO A 218 -8.64 -18.87 -30.58
C PRO A 218 -9.04 -18.88 -32.06
N ASP A 219 -10.15 -19.56 -32.35
CA ASP A 219 -10.78 -19.67 -33.67
C ASP A 219 -10.88 -18.32 -34.42
N GLU A 220 -10.79 -18.35 -35.75
CA GLU A 220 -10.84 -17.17 -36.64
C GLU A 220 -12.15 -16.38 -36.51
N SER A 221 -13.22 -17.01 -36.00
CA SER A 221 -14.50 -16.36 -35.71
C SER A 221 -14.41 -15.32 -34.57
N MET A 222 -13.37 -15.39 -33.73
CA MET A 222 -13.13 -14.48 -32.63
C MET A 222 -12.33 -13.25 -33.06
N VAL A 223 -12.73 -12.09 -32.56
CA VAL A 223 -12.10 -10.82 -32.91
C VAL A 223 -11.04 -10.45 -31.86
N PRO A 224 -9.79 -10.18 -32.28
CA PRO A 224 -8.75 -9.74 -31.36
C PRO A 224 -9.00 -8.30 -30.89
N VAL A 225 -9.03 -8.07 -29.58
CA VAL A 225 -9.12 -6.74 -28.96
C VAL A 225 -7.85 -6.48 -28.16
N PRO A 226 -6.99 -5.56 -28.59
CA PRO A 226 -5.83 -5.14 -27.82
C PRO A 226 -6.23 -4.66 -26.42
N VAL A 227 -5.51 -5.14 -25.41
CA VAL A 227 -5.60 -4.69 -24.01
C VAL A 227 -4.32 -3.93 -23.70
N LEU A 228 -4.46 -2.73 -23.14
CA LEU A 228 -3.38 -1.80 -22.91
C LEU A 228 -3.38 -1.37 -21.45
N GLU A 229 -2.22 -1.42 -20.82
CA GLU A 229 -2.03 -0.69 -19.57
C GLU A 229 -2.13 0.81 -19.86
N ILE A 230 -2.69 1.60 -18.94
CA ILE A 230 -2.82 3.05 -19.09
C ILE A 230 -1.44 3.71 -18.88
N SER A 231 -0.59 3.61 -19.88
CA SER A 231 0.77 4.15 -19.90
C SER A 231 1.23 4.52 -21.32
N ALA A 232 2.17 5.45 -21.41
CA ALA A 232 2.69 5.93 -22.70
C ALA A 232 3.28 4.82 -23.59
N PRO A 233 4.06 3.83 -23.09
CA PRO A 233 4.62 2.77 -23.93
C PRO A 233 3.55 1.88 -24.56
N TRP A 234 2.47 1.56 -23.85
CA TRP A 234 1.37 0.73 -24.34
C TRP A 234 0.53 1.46 -25.37
N LEU A 235 0.12 2.70 -25.09
CA LEU A 235 -0.62 3.53 -26.05
C LEU A 235 0.18 3.76 -27.33
N ARG A 236 1.51 3.95 -27.22
CA ARG A 236 2.36 4.19 -28.39
C ARG A 236 2.43 2.98 -29.31
N ARG A 237 2.56 1.78 -28.74
CA ARG A 237 2.59 0.53 -29.51
C ARG A 237 1.28 0.32 -30.25
N TRP A 238 0.14 0.49 -29.58
CA TRP A 238 -1.16 0.38 -30.22
C TRP A 238 -1.39 1.48 -31.28
N ALA A 239 -1.02 2.73 -31.00
CA ALA A 239 -1.11 3.83 -31.98
C ALA A 239 -0.30 3.54 -33.25
N ARG A 240 0.87 2.90 -33.11
CA ARG A 240 1.68 2.43 -34.25
C ARG A 240 0.98 1.32 -35.04
N VAL A 241 0.37 0.35 -34.37
CA VAL A 241 -0.40 -0.73 -35.02
C VAL A 241 -1.57 -0.17 -35.82
N VAL A 242 -2.36 0.72 -35.22
CA VAL A 242 -3.47 1.40 -35.92
C VAL A 242 -2.96 2.28 -37.06
N GLY A 243 -1.74 2.82 -36.94
CA GLY A 243 -1.02 3.51 -38.02
C GLY A 243 -0.48 2.60 -39.13
N GLY A 244 -0.57 1.28 -39.01
CA GLY A 244 -0.13 0.29 -39.99
C GLY A 244 1.25 -0.34 -39.74
N ALA A 245 1.89 -0.07 -38.59
CA ALA A 245 3.16 -0.70 -38.21
C ALA A 245 2.94 -2.02 -37.44
N VAL A 246 4.00 -2.80 -37.28
CA VAL A 246 4.03 -3.95 -36.37
C VAL A 246 4.51 -3.49 -34.99
N ALA A 247 3.90 -4.00 -33.92
CA ALA A 247 4.38 -3.77 -32.55
C ALA A 247 3.98 -4.89 -31.58
N PRO A 248 4.73 -5.09 -30.48
CA PRO A 248 4.32 -5.98 -29.39
C PRO A 248 2.99 -5.53 -28.77
N ALA A 249 2.08 -6.48 -28.58
CA ALA A 249 0.78 -6.24 -27.98
C ALA A 249 0.32 -7.42 -27.11
N ALA A 250 -0.68 -7.16 -26.28
CA ALA A 250 -1.45 -8.16 -25.58
C ALA A 250 -2.90 -8.04 -26.04
N VAL A 251 -3.50 -9.17 -26.41
CA VAL A 251 -4.80 -9.21 -27.08
C VAL A 251 -5.71 -10.17 -26.34
N THR A 252 -6.91 -9.70 -26.00
CA THR A 252 -8.02 -10.59 -25.59
C THR A 252 -8.91 -10.89 -26.79
N TYR A 253 -9.62 -12.00 -26.78
CA TYR A 253 -10.48 -12.41 -27.88
C TYR A 253 -11.94 -12.31 -27.48
N VAL A 254 -12.74 -11.62 -28.29
CA VAL A 254 -14.18 -11.46 -28.09
C VAL A 254 -14.95 -12.12 -29.22
N GLY A 255 -16.16 -12.59 -28.94
CA GLY A 255 -17.03 -13.18 -29.95
C GLY A 255 -18.44 -13.37 -29.41
N SER A 256 -19.42 -13.48 -30.31
CA SER A 256 -20.84 -13.56 -29.99
C SER A 256 -21.27 -14.76 -29.11
N ARG A 257 -20.37 -15.70 -28.79
CA ARG A 257 -20.64 -16.90 -27.96
C ARG A 257 -19.84 -16.97 -26.65
N THR A 258 -19.14 -15.92 -26.22
CA THR A 258 -18.30 -15.99 -25.01
C THR A 258 -19.10 -15.84 -23.70
N ALA A 259 -19.99 -16.78 -23.41
CA ALA A 259 -20.56 -16.97 -22.08
C ALA A 259 -19.75 -18.04 -21.33
N SER A 260 -18.61 -17.67 -20.74
CA SER A 260 -17.91 -18.54 -19.79
C SER A 260 -18.55 -18.44 -18.38
N SER A 261 -19.76 -19.00 -18.28
CA SER A 261 -20.64 -18.95 -17.09
C SER A 261 -20.07 -19.68 -15.84
N GLY A 262 -19.11 -20.60 -16.00
CA GLY A 262 -18.79 -21.59 -14.97
C GLY A 262 -17.99 -21.13 -13.74
N ARG A 263 -17.30 -19.99 -13.76
CA ARG A 263 -16.32 -19.64 -12.69
C ARG A 263 -16.82 -18.61 -11.67
N THR A 264 -17.83 -17.81 -11.99
CA THR A 264 -18.33 -16.76 -11.09
C THR A 264 -19.12 -17.35 -9.92
N ALA A 265 -19.85 -18.44 -10.13
CA ALA A 265 -20.63 -19.11 -9.09
C ALA A 265 -19.77 -19.75 -7.98
N ALA A 266 -18.57 -20.25 -8.30
CA ALA A 266 -17.70 -20.93 -7.34
C ALA A 266 -17.00 -19.99 -6.34
N ARG A 267 -16.94 -18.68 -6.60
CA ARG A 267 -16.33 -17.68 -5.69
C ARG A 267 -17.29 -17.15 -4.64
N SER A 268 -18.60 -17.29 -4.86
CA SER A 268 -19.62 -16.78 -3.94
C SER A 268 -19.75 -17.63 -2.66
N SER A 269 -19.31 -18.89 -2.68
CA SER A 269 -19.43 -19.83 -1.54
C SER A 269 -18.22 -19.93 -0.62
N ALA A 270 -17.13 -19.18 -0.87
CA ALA A 270 -15.92 -19.27 -0.05
C ALA A 270 -16.09 -18.63 1.33
N THR A 271 -15.64 -19.32 2.39
CA THR A 271 -15.61 -18.79 3.77
C THR A 271 -14.58 -17.67 3.93
N ALA A 272 -14.72 -16.83 4.96
CA ALA A 272 -13.77 -15.74 5.24
C ALA A 272 -12.30 -16.21 5.30
N ALA A 273 -12.04 -17.32 6.02
CA ALA A 273 -10.71 -17.91 6.11
C ALA A 273 -10.18 -18.42 4.76
N GLN A 274 -11.04 -18.98 3.90
CA GLN A 274 -10.66 -19.38 2.55
C GLN A 274 -10.32 -18.15 1.69
N ARG A 275 -11.10 -17.07 1.77
CA ARG A 275 -10.85 -15.82 1.05
C ARG A 275 -9.52 -15.19 1.46
N VAL A 276 -9.24 -15.07 2.76
CA VAL A 276 -7.97 -14.53 3.26
C VAL A 276 -6.79 -15.39 2.83
N ARG A 277 -6.90 -16.73 2.91
CA ARG A 277 -5.83 -17.63 2.43
C ARG A 277 -5.61 -17.53 0.92
N HIS A 278 -6.68 -17.46 0.13
CA HIS A 278 -6.57 -17.30 -1.31
C HIS A 278 -5.91 -15.96 -1.67
N PHE A 279 -6.33 -14.88 -1.00
CA PHE A 279 -5.72 -13.57 -1.18
C PHE A 279 -4.24 -13.59 -0.79
N ARG A 280 -3.88 -14.17 0.36
CA ARG A 280 -2.47 -14.29 0.79
C ARG A 280 -1.60 -15.06 -0.20
N ALA A 281 -2.15 -16.11 -0.82
CA ALA A 281 -1.43 -16.93 -1.78
C ALA A 281 -1.25 -16.24 -3.14
N ALA A 282 -2.18 -15.35 -3.51
CA ALA A 282 -2.21 -14.74 -4.82
C ALA A 282 -1.62 -13.32 -4.82
N ALA A 283 -1.86 -12.52 -3.79
CA ALA A 283 -1.54 -11.10 -3.76
C ALA A 283 -0.07 -10.81 -3.48
N SER A 284 0.38 -9.61 -3.83
CA SER A 284 1.68 -9.11 -3.41
C SER A 284 1.75 -8.99 -1.89
N PRO A 285 2.95 -9.15 -1.28
CA PRO A 285 3.13 -8.95 0.16
C PRO A 285 2.67 -7.56 0.62
N GLU A 286 2.84 -6.53 -0.21
CA GLU A 286 2.43 -5.15 0.03
C GLU A 286 0.90 -5.02 0.03
N ALA A 287 0.22 -5.61 -0.95
CA ALA A 287 -1.24 -5.64 -0.99
C ALA A 287 -1.82 -6.38 0.20
N PHE A 288 -1.22 -7.51 0.58
CA PHE A 288 -1.66 -8.26 1.77
C PHE A 288 -1.50 -7.45 3.05
N ARG A 289 -0.36 -6.76 3.23
CA ARG A 289 -0.14 -5.85 4.37
C ARG A 289 -1.10 -4.66 4.36
N LEU A 290 -1.36 -4.09 3.19
CA LEU A 290 -2.31 -2.99 3.02
C LEU A 290 -3.73 -3.41 3.46
N ALA A 291 -4.18 -4.62 3.12
CA ALA A 291 -5.46 -5.14 3.61
C ALA A 291 -5.52 -5.20 5.14
N GLY A 292 -4.42 -5.60 5.79
CA GLY A 292 -4.27 -5.54 7.24
C GLY A 292 -4.44 -4.12 7.80
N TYR A 293 -3.77 -3.12 7.21
CA TYR A 293 -3.92 -1.73 7.64
C TYR A 293 -5.33 -1.19 7.43
N ILE A 294 -5.99 -1.55 6.33
CA ILE A 294 -7.37 -1.14 6.04
C ILE A 294 -8.34 -1.78 7.04
N ALA A 295 -8.06 -2.99 7.55
CA ALA A 295 -8.86 -3.62 8.61
C ALA A 295 -8.85 -2.85 9.93
N MET A 296 -7.93 -1.89 10.12
CA MET A 296 -7.95 -0.97 11.28
C MET A 296 -8.89 0.23 11.09
N THR A 297 -9.47 0.42 9.89
CA THR A 297 -10.25 1.61 9.52
C THR A 297 -11.69 1.25 9.17
N SER A 298 -12.58 2.22 9.19
CA SER A 298 -13.82 2.14 8.41
C SER A 298 -13.50 2.31 6.91
N PRO A 299 -13.62 1.27 6.07
CA PRO A 299 -13.03 1.30 4.73
C PRO A 299 -13.74 2.29 3.80
N SER A 300 -13.08 3.42 3.52
CA SER A 300 -13.47 4.36 2.47
C SER A 300 -12.31 4.59 1.53
N LEU A 301 -12.59 4.83 0.25
CA LEU A 301 -11.54 5.03 -0.75
C LEU A 301 -10.54 6.13 -0.36
N PRO A 302 -10.97 7.31 0.15
CA PRO A 302 -10.03 8.34 0.58
C PRO A 302 -9.11 7.87 1.71
N VAL A 303 -9.64 7.19 2.72
CA VAL A 303 -8.84 6.63 3.83
C VAL A 303 -7.88 5.56 3.34
N ILE A 304 -8.36 4.64 2.50
CA ILE A 304 -7.53 3.59 1.93
C ILE A 304 -6.36 4.20 1.14
N GLN A 305 -6.62 5.20 0.30
CA GLN A 305 -5.57 5.89 -0.45
C GLN A 305 -4.59 6.62 0.48
N HIS A 306 -5.09 7.24 1.54
CA HIS A 306 -4.24 7.93 2.52
C HIS A 306 -3.32 6.94 3.27
N VAL A 307 -3.90 5.86 3.80
CA VAL A 307 -3.15 4.77 4.46
C VAL A 307 -2.11 4.19 3.53
N HIS A 308 -2.48 3.92 2.27
CA HIS A 308 -1.55 3.39 1.29
C HIS A 308 -0.37 4.34 1.02
N ARG A 309 -0.61 5.66 0.88
CA ARG A 309 0.46 6.64 0.66
C ARG A 309 1.37 6.83 1.88
N ALA A 310 0.81 6.76 3.08
CA ALA A 310 1.56 6.99 4.31
C ALA A 310 2.37 5.77 4.75
N MET A 311 1.90 4.56 4.44
CA MET A 311 2.50 3.31 4.92
C MET A 311 3.46 2.66 3.91
N PHE A 312 3.47 3.09 2.64
CA PHE A 312 4.27 2.47 1.57
C PHE A 312 5.08 3.50 0.78
N SER A 313 6.32 3.13 0.43
CA SER A 313 7.18 3.88 -0.48
C SER A 313 8.08 2.88 -1.24
N PRO A 314 8.01 2.80 -2.58
CA PRO A 314 7.14 3.57 -3.48
C PRO A 314 5.65 3.17 -3.37
N VAL A 315 4.76 4.08 -3.75
CA VAL A 315 3.31 3.87 -3.75
C VAL A 315 2.88 3.31 -5.11
N GLU A 316 2.54 2.02 -5.18
CA GLU A 316 2.03 1.39 -6.40
C GLU A 316 0.51 1.21 -6.36
N ARG A 317 -0.21 1.77 -7.35
CA ARG A 317 -1.67 1.62 -7.46
C ARG A 317 -2.13 0.15 -7.56
N ALA A 318 -1.24 -0.72 -8.02
CA ALA A 318 -1.45 -2.16 -8.08
C ALA A 318 -1.83 -2.75 -6.71
N HIS A 319 -1.20 -2.30 -5.61
CA HIS A 319 -1.48 -2.83 -4.28
C HIS A 319 -2.93 -2.57 -3.87
N LEU A 320 -3.38 -1.33 -4.10
CA LEU A 320 -4.77 -0.93 -3.83
C LEU A 320 -5.75 -1.76 -4.67
N ALA A 321 -5.45 -1.93 -5.95
CA ALA A 321 -6.28 -2.71 -6.84
C ALA A 321 -6.36 -4.19 -6.41
N GLU A 322 -5.25 -4.79 -6.01
CA GLU A 322 -5.23 -6.18 -5.53
C GLU A 322 -6.11 -6.36 -4.29
N VAL A 323 -6.08 -5.42 -3.34
CA VAL A 323 -6.95 -5.46 -2.15
C VAL A 323 -8.42 -5.34 -2.53
N LEU A 324 -8.79 -4.40 -3.39
CA LEU A 324 -10.19 -4.18 -3.72
C LEU A 324 -10.76 -5.30 -4.61
N LEU A 325 -9.94 -5.91 -5.46
CA LEU A 325 -10.32 -7.02 -6.33
C LEU A 325 -10.15 -8.40 -5.68
N SER A 326 -9.73 -8.45 -4.42
CA SER A 326 -9.50 -9.69 -3.67
C SER A 326 -10.79 -10.46 -3.35
N GLY A 327 -11.94 -9.79 -3.37
CA GLY A 327 -13.20 -10.30 -2.84
C GLY A 327 -13.25 -10.37 -1.32
N LEU A 328 -12.34 -9.67 -0.63
CA LEU A 328 -12.36 -9.43 0.82
C LEU A 328 -13.26 -8.25 1.21
N LEU A 329 -13.38 -7.28 0.31
CA LEU A 329 -14.22 -6.09 0.44
C LEU A 329 -15.34 -6.14 -0.60
N TYR A 330 -16.48 -5.55 -0.28
CA TYR A 330 -17.54 -5.23 -1.23
C TYR A 330 -17.93 -3.77 -1.10
N ALA A 331 -18.39 -3.16 -2.19
CA ALA A 331 -18.88 -1.79 -2.17
C ALA A 331 -20.24 -1.77 -1.46
N VAL A 332 -20.35 -0.96 -0.41
CA VAL A 332 -21.65 -0.64 0.23
C VAL A 332 -22.30 0.50 -0.53
N ASP A 333 -21.50 1.47 -0.94
CA ASP A 333 -21.88 2.58 -1.80
C ASP A 333 -20.69 2.94 -2.68
N ALA A 334 -20.68 2.41 -3.91
CA ALA A 334 -19.59 2.62 -4.85
C ALA A 334 -19.45 4.10 -5.24
N ARG A 335 -20.54 4.87 -5.30
CA ARG A 335 -20.51 6.28 -5.70
C ARG A 335 -19.78 7.13 -4.65
N ALA A 336 -20.09 6.88 -3.38
CA ALA A 336 -19.42 7.49 -2.23
C ALA A 336 -18.04 6.84 -1.90
N GLY A 337 -17.67 5.76 -2.59
CA GLY A 337 -16.42 5.04 -2.35
C GLY A 337 -16.37 4.38 -0.97
N ARG A 338 -17.51 3.90 -0.47
CA ARG A 338 -17.63 3.21 0.82
C ARG A 338 -17.61 1.70 0.63
N TYR A 339 -16.80 1.02 1.44
CA TYR A 339 -16.60 -0.42 1.38
C TYR A 339 -16.81 -1.05 2.75
N ALA A 340 -17.18 -2.33 2.75
CA ALA A 340 -17.22 -3.15 3.95
C ALA A 340 -16.48 -4.48 3.70
N PHE A 341 -15.89 -5.02 4.76
CA PHE A 341 -15.32 -6.37 4.70
C PHE A 341 -16.43 -7.41 4.68
N VAL A 342 -16.18 -8.52 3.98
CA VAL A 342 -16.98 -9.74 4.14
C VAL A 342 -16.85 -10.21 5.59
N ASP A 343 -17.97 -10.62 6.18
CA ASP A 343 -18.05 -11.02 7.60
C ASP A 343 -16.91 -11.96 8.01
N GLY A 344 -16.22 -11.62 9.10
CA GLY A 344 -15.10 -12.39 9.66
C GLY A 344 -13.74 -12.22 8.96
N VAL A 345 -13.67 -11.49 7.84
CA VAL A 345 -12.37 -11.20 7.18
C VAL A 345 -11.56 -10.17 7.96
N GLU A 346 -12.21 -9.15 8.53
CA GLU A 346 -11.56 -8.07 9.26
C GLU A 346 -10.70 -8.61 10.42
N ASP A 347 -11.26 -9.47 11.27
CA ASP A 347 -10.56 -10.09 12.40
C ASP A 347 -9.34 -10.89 11.96
N LEU A 348 -9.49 -11.70 10.90
CA LEU A 348 -8.40 -12.52 10.37
C LEU A 348 -7.26 -11.67 9.83
N LEU A 349 -7.54 -10.51 9.23
CA LEU A 349 -6.52 -9.58 8.75
C LEU A 349 -5.85 -8.84 9.91
N LEU A 350 -6.61 -8.42 10.92
CA LEU A 350 -6.07 -7.79 12.13
C LEU A 350 -5.10 -8.71 12.90
N ASP A 351 -5.33 -10.01 12.86
CA ASP A 351 -4.42 -11.00 13.46
C ASP A 351 -3.08 -11.13 12.71
N THR A 352 -3.01 -10.66 11.46
CA THR A 352 -1.75 -10.64 10.70
C THR A 352 -0.86 -9.45 11.03
N LEU A 353 -1.43 -8.39 11.61
CA LEU A 353 -0.68 -7.19 11.97
C LEU A 353 0.22 -7.43 13.17
N THR A 354 1.47 -7.00 13.05
CA THR A 354 2.37 -6.90 14.20
C THR A 354 1.90 -5.79 15.13
N ARG A 355 2.38 -5.84 16.38
CA ARG A 355 2.11 -4.78 17.37
C ARG A 355 2.61 -3.42 16.90
N THR A 356 3.82 -3.36 16.33
CA THR A 356 4.40 -2.12 15.81
C THR A 356 3.55 -1.53 14.70
N GLU A 357 3.14 -2.36 13.75
CA GLU A 357 2.23 -1.97 12.66
C GLU A 357 0.89 -1.46 13.20
N THR A 358 0.30 -2.15 14.18
CA THR A 358 -0.96 -1.75 14.83
C THR A 358 -0.86 -0.37 15.49
N ILE A 359 0.24 -0.09 16.19
CA ILE A 359 0.46 1.23 16.83
C ILE A 359 0.71 2.30 15.77
N GLN A 360 1.51 1.99 14.75
CA GLN A 360 1.86 2.94 13.69
C GLN A 360 0.61 3.38 12.90
N ILE A 361 -0.24 2.44 12.50
CA ILE A 361 -1.50 2.76 11.81
C ILE A 361 -2.48 3.47 12.73
N GLY A 362 -2.56 3.10 14.02
CA GLY A 362 -3.37 3.82 15.01
C GLY A 362 -2.98 5.30 15.11
N ARG A 363 -1.68 5.60 15.27
CA ARG A 363 -1.16 6.98 15.29
C ARG A 363 -1.39 7.71 13.96
N LEU A 364 -1.28 7.01 12.83
CA LEU A 364 -1.58 7.61 11.53
C LEU A 364 -3.03 8.07 11.47
N LEU A 365 -3.98 7.21 11.84
CA LEU A 365 -5.41 7.53 11.82
C LEU A 365 -5.76 8.66 12.78
N GLU A 366 -5.15 8.70 13.97
CA GLU A 366 -5.27 9.82 14.92
C GLU A 366 -4.77 11.14 14.31
N ARG A 367 -3.60 11.14 13.66
CA ARG A 367 -3.07 12.33 12.97
C ARG A 367 -3.95 12.75 11.81
N VAL A 368 -4.51 11.82 11.04
CA VAL A 368 -5.43 12.14 9.95
C VAL A 368 -6.66 12.86 10.50
N SER A 369 -7.27 12.31 11.55
CA SER A 369 -8.39 12.93 12.24
C SER A 369 -8.04 14.36 12.70
N ALA A 370 -6.90 14.55 13.38
CA ALA A 370 -6.45 15.86 13.86
C ALA A 370 -6.06 16.84 12.73
N SER A 371 -5.48 16.36 11.63
CA SER A 371 -5.04 17.20 10.51
C SER A 371 -6.19 17.73 9.66
N VAL A 372 -7.28 16.96 9.59
CA VAL A 372 -8.53 17.37 8.93
C VAL A 372 -9.22 18.45 9.75
N GLU A 373 -9.14 18.38 11.08
CA GLU A 373 -9.64 19.43 11.98
C GLU A 373 -8.84 20.73 11.90
N ALA A 374 -7.55 20.68 11.54
CA ALA A 374 -6.62 21.82 11.64
C ALA A 374 -6.38 22.63 10.34
N ARG A 375 -6.85 22.18 9.17
CA ARG A 375 -6.57 22.87 7.87
C ARG A 375 -7.73 23.75 7.41
N ILE A 376 -7.59 25.04 7.68
CA ILE A 376 -8.42 26.15 7.20
C ILE A 376 -7.64 26.82 6.04
N ASP A 377 -8.28 26.97 4.88
CA ASP A 377 -7.82 27.72 3.70
C ASP A 377 -6.52 27.28 3.00
N VAL A 378 -6.62 26.40 1.99
CA VAL A 378 -5.90 26.54 0.71
C VAL A 378 -6.72 25.86 -0.39
N ALA A 379 -6.90 26.52 -1.53
CA ALA A 379 -7.60 26.03 -2.71
C ALA A 379 -6.70 25.16 -3.63
N ALA A 380 -7.21 23.98 -4.02
CA ALA A 380 -6.99 23.24 -5.28
C ALA A 380 -7.59 21.80 -5.17
N GLU A 381 -8.74 21.58 -5.82
CA GLU A 381 -9.35 20.27 -6.18
C GLU A 381 -9.43 19.18 -5.08
N HIS A 382 -10.57 19.09 -4.40
CA HIS A 382 -10.67 18.39 -3.11
C HIS A 382 -11.95 17.54 -2.93
N PHE A 383 -11.88 16.50 -2.08
CA PHE A 383 -13.04 15.88 -1.42
C PHE A 383 -13.42 16.69 -0.18
N THR A 384 -14.72 16.88 0.05
CA THR A 384 -15.26 17.67 1.15
C THR A 384 -15.45 16.84 2.42
N ALA A 385 -14.65 17.11 3.45
CA ALA A 385 -14.85 16.59 4.80
C ALA A 385 -15.68 17.58 5.63
N LEU A 386 -16.58 17.10 6.48
CA LEU A 386 -17.37 17.96 7.38
C LEU A 386 -16.75 17.92 8.79
N THR A 387 -16.33 19.07 9.32
CA THR A 387 -15.81 19.18 10.70
C THR A 387 -16.78 19.93 11.62
N PRO A 388 -16.87 19.59 12.92
CA PRO A 388 -17.72 20.32 13.86
C PRO A 388 -17.24 21.76 14.04
N GLY A 389 -18.12 22.75 13.86
CA GLY A 389 -17.79 24.17 14.08
C GLY A 389 -19.04 25.07 14.04
N PRO A 390 -19.03 26.22 14.74
CA PRO A 390 -20.17 27.14 14.76
C PRO A 390 -20.39 27.80 13.39
N GLY A 391 -21.65 27.83 12.93
CA GLY A 391 -22.07 28.50 11.67
C GLY A 391 -22.08 27.61 10.42
N GLY A 392 -22.06 26.29 10.58
CA GLY A 392 -22.02 25.31 9.47
C GLY A 392 -23.33 24.54 9.23
N GLN A 393 -23.46 23.92 8.06
CA GLN A 393 -24.63 23.12 7.64
C GLN A 393 -24.90 21.97 8.63
N ARG A 394 -26.19 21.69 8.92
CA ARG A 394 -26.59 20.57 9.80
C ARG A 394 -26.19 19.24 9.16
N LEU A 395 -25.41 18.42 9.88
CA LEU A 395 -25.08 17.05 9.45
C LEU A 395 -26.37 16.23 9.27
N ASP A 396 -26.47 15.56 8.11
CA ASP A 396 -27.49 14.52 7.90
C ASP A 396 -27.30 13.42 8.98
N PRO A 397 -28.38 12.91 9.61
CA PRO A 397 -28.31 11.77 10.54
C PRO A 397 -27.55 10.55 10.01
N GLU A 398 -27.44 10.35 8.69
CA GLU A 398 -26.65 9.28 8.08
C GLU A 398 -25.15 9.58 7.93
N SER A 399 -24.71 10.79 8.30
CA SER A 399 -23.31 11.22 8.21
C SER A 399 -22.42 10.47 9.20
N GLN A 400 -21.46 9.69 8.69
CA GLN A 400 -20.47 8.98 9.52
C GLN A 400 -19.09 9.65 9.47
N PRO A 401 -18.33 9.63 10.58
CA PRO A 401 -16.97 10.17 10.56
C PRO A 401 -16.08 9.32 9.64
N PHE A 402 -15.38 9.98 8.72
CA PHE A 402 -14.72 9.27 7.61
C PHE A 402 -13.36 8.68 7.96
N ALA A 403 -12.69 9.14 9.03
CA ALA A 403 -11.37 8.67 9.47
C ALA A 403 -11.43 8.03 10.87
N THR A 404 -12.30 7.04 11.05
CA THR A 404 -12.43 6.31 12.33
C THR A 404 -11.64 5.01 12.33
N ILE A 405 -11.07 4.69 13.50
CA ILE A 405 -10.58 3.36 13.81
C ILE A 405 -11.80 2.43 13.93
N SER A 406 -11.79 1.29 13.25
CA SER A 406 -12.89 0.32 13.32
C SER A 406 -13.06 -0.22 14.75
N PRO A 407 -14.25 -0.73 15.15
CA PRO A 407 -14.45 -1.31 16.47
C PRO A 407 -13.45 -2.43 16.79
N HIS A 408 -13.19 -3.32 15.83
CA HIS A 408 -12.20 -4.40 15.96
C HIS A 408 -10.77 -3.85 16.02
N GLY A 409 -10.44 -2.86 15.18
CA GLY A 409 -9.17 -2.14 15.20
C GLY A 409 -8.90 -1.43 16.53
N LYS A 410 -9.93 -0.82 17.15
CA LYS A 410 -9.84 -0.16 18.45
C LYS A 410 -9.51 -1.17 19.55
N GLN A 411 -10.18 -2.32 19.56
CA GLN A 411 -9.85 -3.40 20.50
C GLN A 411 -8.40 -3.88 20.31
N ARG A 412 -7.95 -4.02 19.06
CA ARG A 412 -6.57 -4.44 18.74
C ARG A 412 -5.55 -3.40 19.19
N LEU A 413 -5.80 -2.11 18.93
CA LEU A 413 -4.94 -1.00 19.36
C LEU A 413 -4.86 -0.93 20.88
N LEU A 414 -5.98 -1.04 21.59
CA LEU A 414 -6.01 -1.06 23.05
C LEU A 414 -5.18 -2.22 23.62
N ARG A 415 -5.24 -3.41 23.03
CA ARG A 415 -4.38 -4.56 23.41
C ARG A 415 -2.90 -4.25 23.15
N ALA A 416 -2.58 -3.67 22.00
CA ALA A 416 -1.20 -3.31 21.62
C ALA A 416 -0.59 -2.23 22.52
N VAL A 417 -1.39 -1.24 22.95
CA VAL A 417 -0.97 -0.13 23.82
C VAL A 417 -0.92 -0.54 25.29
N ARG A 418 -1.86 -1.36 25.78
CA ARG A 418 -1.84 -1.87 27.18
C ARG A 418 -0.62 -2.74 27.47
N ALA A 419 -0.08 -3.43 26.47
CA ALA A 419 1.20 -4.13 26.58
C ALA A 419 2.43 -3.20 26.58
N HIS A 420 2.27 -1.88 26.43
CA HIS A 420 3.35 -0.88 26.27
C HIS A 420 3.49 0.09 27.45
N ARG A 421 3.07 -0.26 28.66
CA ARG A 421 3.34 0.61 29.81
C ARG A 421 4.86 0.63 30.05
N PRO A 422 5.57 1.75 29.84
CA PRO A 422 6.99 1.82 30.19
C PRO A 422 7.13 1.67 31.72
N PRO A 423 8.24 1.11 32.23
CA PRO A 423 8.53 1.20 33.65
C PRO A 423 8.62 2.69 34.02
N THR A 424 7.74 3.13 34.91
CA THR A 424 7.72 4.47 35.47
C THR A 424 9.11 4.80 36.05
N GLN A 425 9.56 6.03 35.79
CA GLN A 425 10.81 6.63 36.23
C GLN A 425 11.31 6.10 37.58
N LEU A 426 12.52 5.53 37.60
CA LEU A 426 13.32 5.39 38.82
C LEU A 426 13.87 6.78 39.17
N THR A 427 13.13 7.55 39.97
CA THR A 427 13.70 8.73 40.64
C THR A 427 14.83 8.27 41.58
N PRO A 428 16.01 8.92 41.57
CA PRO A 428 17.03 8.64 42.56
C PRO A 428 16.52 9.08 43.93
N ALA A 429 16.55 8.18 44.91
CA ALA A 429 16.36 8.54 46.30
C ALA A 429 17.48 9.51 46.71
N THR A 430 17.14 10.79 46.90
CA THR A 430 17.96 11.74 47.64
C THR A 430 18.03 11.29 49.09
N GLY A 431 19.22 10.93 49.54
CA GLY A 431 19.52 10.68 50.94
C GLY A 431 19.42 11.98 51.75
N GLY A 432 18.79 11.88 52.92
CA GLY A 432 18.67 12.93 53.91
C GLY A 432 18.06 12.38 55.20
N THR A 433 18.94 11.90 56.07
CA THR A 433 18.81 11.63 57.51
C THR A 433 17.57 12.18 58.24
N SER A 434 16.81 11.32 58.93
CA SER A 434 16.93 11.09 60.40
C SER A 434 15.64 10.55 61.04
N SER A 435 15.82 9.62 61.99
CA SER A 435 14.99 9.28 63.15
C SER A 435 13.63 8.54 63.01
N ASN A 436 13.64 7.33 63.60
CA ASN A 436 12.60 6.66 64.39
C ASN A 436 11.21 6.32 63.82
N GLY A 437 11.01 5.00 63.64
CA GLY A 437 10.05 4.27 64.47
C GLY A 437 8.61 4.14 63.96
N ARG A 438 8.36 3.18 63.06
CA ARG A 438 7.26 2.19 63.15
C ARG A 438 7.34 1.21 61.98
N GLN A 439 7.33 -0.08 62.29
CA GLN A 439 7.27 -1.17 61.33
C GLN A 439 5.96 -1.08 60.51
N GLY A 440 6.07 -0.65 59.26
CA GLY A 440 5.06 -0.82 58.22
C GLY A 440 5.61 -1.78 57.17
N LYS A 441 5.03 -2.98 57.08
CA LYS A 441 5.29 -3.94 56.00
C LYS A 441 5.01 -3.26 54.66
N THR A 442 6.03 -3.05 53.85
CA THR A 442 5.90 -2.62 52.46
C THR A 442 5.29 -3.78 51.65
N GLU A 443 3.97 -3.70 51.42
CA GLU A 443 3.26 -4.58 50.49
C GLU A 443 3.77 -4.27 49.08
N ALA A 444 4.30 -5.30 48.41
CA ALA A 444 4.75 -5.19 47.03
C ALA A 444 3.57 -4.75 46.12
N PRO A 445 3.80 -3.88 45.12
CA PRO A 445 2.76 -3.54 44.16
C PRO A 445 2.36 -4.82 43.41
N ARG A 446 1.07 -5.17 43.47
CA ARG A 446 0.50 -6.31 42.75
C ARG A 446 0.58 -6.02 41.24
N PRO A 447 1.14 -6.92 40.41
CA PRO A 447 1.05 -6.78 38.96
C PRO A 447 -0.36 -7.19 38.53
N ASP A 448 -1.13 -6.26 37.98
CA ASP A 448 -2.54 -6.51 37.68
C ASP A 448 -2.78 -7.58 36.60
N HIS A 449 -1.81 -8.00 35.77
CA HIS A 449 -1.98 -9.13 34.83
C HIS A 449 -0.67 -9.92 34.65
N PRO A 450 -0.73 -11.24 34.39
CA PRO A 450 0.45 -12.05 34.07
C PRO A 450 1.11 -11.59 32.74
N PRO A 451 2.45 -11.56 32.64
CA PRO A 451 3.15 -11.15 31.41
C PRO A 451 2.77 -12.05 30.24
N GLN A 452 2.55 -11.44 29.06
CA GLN A 452 2.21 -12.18 27.85
C GLN A 452 3.47 -12.79 27.23
N VAL A 453 3.33 -13.91 26.49
CA VAL A 453 4.44 -14.57 25.81
C VAL A 453 5.21 -13.62 24.88
N ALA A 454 4.54 -12.62 24.30
CA ALA A 454 5.16 -11.60 23.48
C ALA A 454 6.13 -10.68 24.25
N ASP A 455 5.91 -10.46 25.56
CA ASP A 455 6.81 -9.66 26.39
C ASP A 455 8.18 -10.35 26.52
N LEU A 456 8.20 -11.69 26.47
CA LEU A 456 9.44 -12.48 26.46
C LEU A 456 10.28 -12.27 25.19
N LEU A 457 9.69 -11.77 24.10
CA LEU A 457 10.42 -11.48 22.85
C LEU A 457 11.01 -10.07 22.82
N SER A 458 10.69 -9.22 23.81
CA SER A 458 11.30 -7.89 23.93
C SER A 458 12.80 -8.02 24.21
N PRO A 459 13.68 -7.27 23.51
CA PRO A 459 15.10 -7.19 23.86
C PRO A 459 15.35 -6.78 25.32
N ALA A 460 14.42 -6.02 25.92
CA ALA A 460 14.49 -5.61 27.33
C ALA A 460 14.16 -6.74 28.30
N ALA A 461 13.36 -7.73 27.90
CA ALA A 461 12.98 -8.86 28.75
C ALA A 461 14.13 -9.85 28.99
N ARG A 462 15.25 -9.73 28.26
CA ARG A 462 16.49 -10.51 28.50
C ARG A 462 16.26 -12.02 28.54
N THR A 463 15.22 -12.51 27.86
CA THR A 463 14.78 -13.93 27.92
C THR A 463 15.86 -14.89 27.44
N VAL A 464 16.56 -14.50 26.37
CA VAL A 464 17.74 -15.20 25.86
C VAL A 464 18.99 -14.52 26.40
N ARG A 465 19.95 -15.33 26.87
CA ARG A 465 21.25 -14.83 27.34
C ARG A 465 21.93 -14.04 26.23
N PHE A 466 22.58 -12.93 26.60
CA PHE A 466 23.41 -12.19 25.67
C PHE A 466 24.68 -13.00 25.36
N THR A 467 24.90 -13.34 24.09
CA THR A 467 26.01 -14.19 23.62
C THR A 467 26.51 -13.76 22.25
N GLY A 468 27.80 -14.03 21.95
CA GLY A 468 28.36 -13.89 20.61
C GLY A 468 28.58 -12.45 20.15
N ARG A 469 28.54 -11.49 21.09
CA ARG A 469 28.72 -10.03 20.88
C ARG A 469 29.52 -9.36 21.99
N GLU A 470 30.25 -10.16 22.77
CA GLU A 470 31.02 -9.69 23.92
C GLU A 470 32.13 -8.74 23.50
N ARG A 471 32.75 -8.98 22.33
CA ARG A 471 33.81 -8.11 21.78
C ARG A 471 33.27 -6.75 21.37
N GLU A 472 32.13 -6.71 20.70
CA GLU A 472 31.46 -5.48 20.31
C GLU A 472 30.98 -4.69 21.53
N LEU A 473 30.45 -5.36 22.55
CA LEU A 473 30.06 -4.72 23.81
C LEU A 473 31.27 -4.10 24.53
N LEU A 474 32.41 -4.80 24.58
CA LEU A 474 33.66 -4.25 25.13
C LEU A 474 34.17 -3.04 24.33
N THR A 475 34.03 -3.06 23.00
CA THR A 475 34.39 -1.91 22.15
C THR A 475 33.51 -0.70 22.45
N LEU A 476 32.20 -0.90 22.66
CA LEU A 476 31.28 0.17 23.02
C LEU A 476 31.53 0.73 24.43
N GLU A 477 31.94 -0.10 25.38
CA GLU A 477 32.36 0.35 26.71
C GLU A 477 33.64 1.20 26.65
N ALA A 478 34.64 0.73 25.90
CA ALA A 478 35.86 1.49 25.66
C ALA A 478 35.57 2.84 24.97
N TRP A 479 34.63 2.86 24.02
CA TRP A 479 34.14 4.09 23.41
C TRP A 479 33.51 5.05 24.43
N CYS A 480 32.70 4.53 25.37
CA CYS A 480 32.14 5.38 26.42
C CYS A 480 33.24 6.03 27.28
N ALA A 481 34.35 5.33 27.54
CA ALA A 481 35.51 5.88 28.25
C ALA A 481 36.42 6.80 27.40
N GLY A 482 36.29 6.79 26.07
CA GLY A 482 37.15 7.53 25.14
C GLY A 482 36.79 9.01 24.96
N GLU A 483 37.32 9.66 23.92
CA GLU A 483 37.14 11.10 23.69
C GLU A 483 35.98 11.43 22.72
N THR A 484 35.55 10.47 21.90
CA THR A 484 34.54 10.74 20.86
C THR A 484 33.12 10.79 21.44
N PRO A 485 32.37 11.89 21.21
CA PRO A 485 31.10 12.13 21.88
C PRO A 485 29.93 11.33 21.28
N SER A 486 30.07 10.80 20.06
CA SER A 486 29.00 10.08 19.38
C SER A 486 29.45 8.84 18.63
N LEU A 487 28.52 7.88 18.51
CA LEU A 487 28.68 6.65 17.75
C LEU A 487 27.37 6.28 17.06
N LEU A 488 27.46 5.87 15.79
CA LEU A 488 26.37 5.29 15.03
C LEU A 488 26.52 3.76 14.97
N LEU A 489 25.56 3.03 15.54
CA LEU A 489 25.45 1.58 15.41
C LEU A 489 24.46 1.25 14.29
N ALA A 490 24.96 0.81 13.13
CA ALA A 490 24.17 0.49 11.95
C ALA A 490 24.08 -1.03 11.71
N GLY A 491 23.06 -1.51 10.99
CA GLY A 491 22.97 -2.91 10.56
C GLY A 491 21.56 -3.40 10.28
N GLY A 492 21.42 -4.52 9.57
CA GLY A 492 20.13 -5.07 9.12
C GLY A 492 19.13 -5.38 10.26
N ALA A 493 17.86 -5.60 9.91
CA ALA A 493 16.84 -6.00 10.88
C ALA A 493 17.21 -7.34 11.57
N GLY A 494 16.98 -7.42 12.87
CA GLY A 494 17.26 -8.66 13.64
C GLY A 494 18.74 -8.95 13.94
N THR A 495 19.68 -8.04 13.64
CA THR A 495 21.11 -8.26 13.94
C THR A 495 21.48 -8.10 15.43
N GLY A 496 20.54 -7.66 16.27
CA GLY A 496 20.72 -7.54 17.72
C GLY A 496 21.15 -6.15 18.21
N LYS A 497 21.09 -5.10 17.38
CA LYS A 497 21.51 -3.73 17.75
C LYS A 497 20.85 -3.19 19.02
N THR A 498 19.51 -3.24 19.08
CA THR A 498 18.75 -2.81 20.27
C THR A 498 19.16 -3.61 21.51
N ARG A 499 19.39 -4.93 21.38
CA ARG A 499 19.85 -5.77 22.48
C ARG A 499 21.24 -5.37 22.96
N LEU A 500 22.18 -5.13 22.03
CA LEU A 500 23.54 -4.69 22.32
C LEU A 500 23.55 -3.32 23.03
N ALA A 501 22.76 -2.37 22.55
CA ALA A 501 22.64 -1.05 23.14
C ALA A 501 22.02 -1.09 24.56
N LEU A 502 21.04 -1.97 24.79
CA LEU A 502 20.47 -2.19 26.12
C LEU A 502 21.44 -2.85 27.11
N GLU A 503 22.34 -3.73 26.63
CA GLU A 503 23.40 -4.29 27.49
C GLU A 503 24.47 -3.26 27.81
N LEU A 504 24.85 -2.40 26.85
CA LEU A 504 25.74 -1.27 27.09
C LEU A 504 25.14 -0.33 28.14
N ALA A 505 23.89 0.12 27.96
CA ALA A 505 23.23 1.01 28.90
C ALA A 505 23.19 0.43 30.32
N ALA A 506 22.92 -0.88 30.46
CA ALA A 506 22.93 -1.53 31.76
C ALA A 506 24.34 -1.60 32.39
N ARG A 507 25.38 -1.89 31.60
CA ARG A 507 26.77 -1.93 32.11
C ARG A 507 27.29 -0.55 32.48
N MET A 508 27.03 0.46 31.66
CA MET A 508 27.40 1.84 31.96
C MET A 508 26.64 2.35 33.19
N GLY A 509 25.35 2.02 33.32
CA GLY A 509 24.56 2.30 34.52
C GLY A 509 25.13 1.67 35.79
N ALA A 510 25.58 0.41 35.70
CA ALA A 510 26.28 -0.26 36.80
C ALA A 510 27.64 0.37 37.13
N ALA A 511 28.31 0.97 36.13
CA ALA A 511 29.53 1.76 36.29
C ALA A 511 29.28 3.22 36.75
N GLY A 512 28.05 3.56 37.16
CA GLY A 512 27.71 4.86 37.71
C GLY A 512 27.33 5.94 36.68
N TRP A 513 27.17 5.56 35.41
CA TRP A 513 26.69 6.49 34.37
C TRP A 513 25.19 6.70 34.46
N VAL A 514 24.75 7.91 34.14
CA VAL A 514 23.34 8.19 33.89
C VAL A 514 23.02 7.70 32.47
N THR A 515 22.13 6.73 32.33
CA THR A 515 21.79 6.17 31.02
C THR A 515 20.34 6.46 30.65
N HIS A 516 20.14 6.93 29.43
CA HIS A 516 18.83 7.24 28.88
C HIS A 516 18.65 6.46 27.58
N PHE A 517 17.59 5.65 27.53
CA PHE A 517 17.25 4.89 26.34
C PHE A 517 15.92 5.41 25.80
N VAL A 518 15.97 6.06 24.64
CA VAL A 518 14.80 6.65 23.99
C VAL A 518 14.40 5.75 22.83
N GLU A 519 13.18 5.22 22.92
CA GLU A 519 12.57 4.39 21.89
C GLU A 519 11.42 5.17 21.23
N GLY A 520 11.48 5.36 19.91
CA GLY A 520 10.37 5.96 19.14
C GLY A 520 10.33 7.49 19.13
N ASP A 521 9.12 8.05 18.97
CA ASP A 521 8.84 9.50 18.89
C ASP A 521 8.89 10.23 20.26
N ALA A 522 9.44 9.60 21.29
CA ALA A 522 9.58 10.25 22.59
C ALA A 522 10.52 11.44 22.45
N ASP A 523 10.10 12.61 22.95
CA ASP A 523 10.90 13.83 22.87
C ASP A 523 12.27 13.59 23.54
N PRO A 524 13.38 13.57 22.77
CA PRO A 524 14.71 13.39 23.33
C PRO A 524 15.06 14.50 24.32
N ALA A 525 14.44 15.69 24.17
CA ALA A 525 14.66 16.85 25.00
C ALA A 525 14.07 16.71 26.40
N ALA A 526 13.01 15.91 26.58
CA ALA A 526 12.39 15.65 27.88
C ALA A 526 13.20 14.67 28.74
N GLY A 527 14.07 13.86 28.12
CA GLY A 527 14.90 12.86 28.80
C GLY A 527 16.35 13.29 29.05
N TRP A 528 16.82 14.40 28.49
CA TRP A 528 18.19 14.86 28.67
C TRP A 528 18.32 15.69 29.97
N PRO A 529 19.05 15.22 31.00
CA PRO A 529 19.09 15.89 32.27
C PRO A 529 19.83 17.24 32.15
N PRO A 530 19.28 18.33 32.71
CA PRO A 530 20.05 19.54 32.89
C PRO A 530 21.14 19.30 33.94
N GLN A 531 22.41 19.42 33.52
CA GLN A 531 23.57 19.77 34.35
C GLN A 531 23.80 18.93 35.64
N SER A 532 23.97 17.60 35.52
CA SER A 532 24.29 16.78 36.70
C SER A 532 25.80 16.58 36.97
N GLY A 533 26.70 17.06 36.10
CA GLY A 533 28.15 16.83 36.21
C GLY A 533 28.58 15.36 36.12
N ARG A 534 27.63 14.43 35.97
CA ARG A 534 27.86 12.97 35.89
C ARG A 534 28.01 12.52 34.44
N ALA A 535 28.79 11.45 34.26
CA ALA A 535 28.94 10.79 32.97
C ALA A 535 27.58 10.29 32.46
N THR A 536 27.22 10.65 31.22
CA THR A 536 25.87 10.41 30.68
C THR A 536 25.93 9.71 29.32
N LEU A 537 25.14 8.65 29.15
CA LEU A 537 24.95 7.92 27.89
C LEU A 537 23.49 8.04 27.44
N LEU A 538 23.25 8.66 26.29
CA LEU A 538 21.96 8.65 25.60
C LEU A 538 22.00 7.70 24.43
N VAL A 539 21.03 6.80 24.37
CA VAL A 539 20.79 5.92 23.23
C VAL A 539 19.48 6.33 22.56
N LEU A 540 19.55 6.69 21.28
CA LEU A 540 18.38 6.87 20.43
C LEU A 540 18.22 5.64 19.53
N ASP A 541 17.22 4.80 19.83
CA ASP A 541 16.93 3.64 19.00
C ASP A 541 16.08 4.01 17.78
N ARG A 542 16.41 3.41 16.63
CA ARG A 542 15.81 3.71 15.32
C ARG A 542 15.91 5.19 14.93
N ALA A 543 17.09 5.79 15.08
CA ALA A 543 17.36 7.19 14.74
C ALA A 543 17.00 7.56 13.28
N ASP A 544 17.08 6.58 12.36
CA ASP A 544 16.66 6.72 10.96
C ASP A 544 15.15 6.95 10.77
N ALA A 545 14.32 6.52 11.70
CA ALA A 545 12.88 6.72 11.66
C ALA A 545 12.43 8.08 12.25
N HIS A 546 13.34 8.80 12.91
CA HIS A 546 13.02 10.01 13.67
C HIS A 546 14.03 11.16 13.41
N PRO A 547 14.19 11.61 12.16
CA PRO A 547 15.22 12.62 11.79
C PRO A 547 15.01 13.97 12.48
N ASP A 548 13.76 14.37 12.76
CA ASP A 548 13.47 15.64 13.45
C ASP A 548 13.86 15.58 14.93
N ALA A 549 13.71 14.41 15.57
CA ALA A 549 14.16 14.18 16.95
C ALA A 549 15.70 14.25 17.05
N VAL A 550 16.39 13.67 16.05
CA VAL A 550 17.85 13.79 15.92
C VAL A 550 18.25 15.26 15.73
N ALA A 551 17.58 15.99 14.83
CA ALA A 551 17.86 17.40 14.60
C ALA A 551 17.64 18.28 15.85
N ALA A 552 16.56 18.04 16.59
CA ALA A 552 16.27 18.75 17.84
C ALA A 552 17.34 18.50 18.91
N LEU A 553 17.87 17.28 19.00
CA LEU A 553 18.97 16.96 19.89
C LEU A 553 20.28 17.65 19.47
N LEU A 554 20.63 17.56 18.19
CA LEU A 554 21.87 18.15 17.63
C LEU A 554 21.88 19.68 17.67
N ALA A 555 20.70 20.32 17.76
CA ALA A 555 20.57 21.76 17.94
C ALA A 555 20.97 22.26 19.33
N ARG A 556 21.34 21.38 20.27
CA ARG A 556 21.74 21.73 21.63
C ARG A 556 23.23 21.44 21.85
N PRO A 557 23.99 22.34 22.51
CA PRO A 557 25.37 22.05 22.86
C PRO A 557 25.43 20.95 23.94
N PRO A 558 26.54 20.18 24.00
CA PRO A 558 26.80 19.30 25.14
C PRO A 558 26.75 20.12 26.44
N ALA A 559 25.96 19.63 27.41
CA ALA A 559 25.58 20.39 28.59
C ALA A 559 26.06 19.70 29.87
N GLY A 560 27.20 20.13 30.43
CA GLY A 560 27.70 19.65 31.72
C GLY A 560 29.24 19.52 31.77
N ALA A 561 29.79 19.37 32.97
CA ALA A 561 31.23 19.18 33.20
C ALA A 561 31.72 17.73 33.04
N GLY A 562 30.81 16.75 32.94
CA GLY A 562 31.13 15.33 32.83
C GLY A 562 31.00 14.78 31.38
N PRO A 563 31.57 13.60 31.07
CA PRO A 563 31.58 13.06 29.72
C PRO A 563 30.17 12.68 29.23
N GLN A 564 29.83 13.10 28.02
CA GLN A 564 28.53 12.82 27.38
C GLN A 564 28.72 11.96 26.14
N ARG A 565 27.88 10.94 26.00
CA ARG A 565 27.91 9.96 24.91
C ARG A 565 26.55 9.85 24.25
N LEU A 566 26.52 10.06 22.94
CA LEU A 566 25.35 9.91 22.09
C LEU A 566 25.50 8.67 21.20
N MET A 567 24.71 7.64 21.46
CA MET A 567 24.62 6.46 20.62
C MET A 567 23.37 6.54 19.75
N LEU A 568 23.55 6.56 18.43
CA LEU A 568 22.46 6.48 17.46
C LEU A 568 22.38 5.06 16.93
N VAL A 569 21.21 4.44 16.99
CA VAL A 569 21.00 3.09 16.43
C VAL A 569 20.15 3.19 15.18
N SER A 570 20.60 2.61 14.07
CA SER A 570 19.94 2.72 12.77
C SER A 570 19.99 1.42 11.98
N ARG A 571 19.12 1.26 10.99
CA ARG A 571 19.18 0.12 10.05
C ARG A 571 20.26 0.28 8.99
N SER A 572 20.61 1.52 8.62
CA SER A 572 21.61 1.80 7.59
C SER A 572 22.17 3.22 7.65
N THR A 573 23.39 3.40 7.17
CA THR A 573 24.14 4.66 7.01
C THR A 573 23.72 5.42 5.73
N GLY A 574 22.41 5.64 5.56
CA GLY A 574 21.83 6.24 4.35
C GLY A 574 21.93 7.77 4.26
N VAL A 575 21.14 8.37 3.35
CA VAL A 575 21.10 9.83 3.10
C VAL A 575 20.83 10.63 4.38
N TRP A 576 19.96 10.13 5.26
CA TRP A 576 19.62 10.76 6.55
C TRP A 576 20.84 11.05 7.43
N TRP A 577 21.88 10.21 7.37
CA TRP A 577 23.09 10.36 8.20
C TRP A 577 23.92 11.56 7.74
N ARG A 578 24.05 11.76 6.42
CA ARG A 578 24.72 12.95 5.87
C ARG A 578 23.95 14.22 6.21
N ASP A 579 22.62 14.16 6.11
CA ASP A 579 21.76 15.30 6.45
C ASP A 579 21.89 15.66 7.94
N ALA A 580 21.98 14.66 8.82
CA ALA A 580 22.22 14.87 10.25
C ALA A 580 23.60 15.51 10.51
N GLN A 581 24.65 15.06 9.84
CA GLN A 581 26.00 15.66 9.93
C GLN A 581 26.03 17.10 9.42
N GLN A 582 25.29 17.43 8.36
CA GLN A 582 25.20 18.81 7.85
C GLN A 582 24.43 19.75 8.79
N ARG A 583 23.46 19.21 9.53
CA ARG A 583 22.61 19.96 10.47
C ARG A 583 23.21 20.07 11.88
N ASP A 584 24.27 19.33 12.16
CA ASP A 584 24.97 19.33 13.44
C ASP A 584 25.78 20.63 13.65
N ARG A 585 25.14 21.62 14.27
CA ARG A 585 25.74 22.94 14.52
C ARG A 585 26.74 22.94 15.67
N HIS A 586 26.70 21.94 16.55
CA HIS A 586 27.53 21.87 17.76
C HIS A 586 28.63 20.81 17.69
N GLY A 587 28.77 20.12 16.56
CA GLY A 587 29.86 19.17 16.31
C GLY A 587 29.73 17.82 17.02
N TRP A 588 28.52 17.46 17.48
CA TRP A 588 28.24 16.15 18.08
C TRP A 588 28.67 14.98 17.20
N LEU A 589 28.46 15.09 15.89
CA LEU A 589 28.67 14.04 14.90
C LEU A 589 30.00 14.18 14.15
N ARG A 590 30.81 15.21 14.46
CA ARG A 590 32.11 15.41 13.84
C ARG A 590 33.07 14.31 14.32
N GLY A 591 33.53 13.48 13.38
CA GLY A 591 34.37 12.31 13.70
C GLY A 591 33.62 11.17 14.39
N ALA A 592 32.28 11.16 14.32
CA ALA A 592 31.45 10.09 14.88
C ALA A 592 31.88 8.72 14.34
N ASN A 593 32.10 7.76 15.24
CA ASN A 593 32.44 6.41 14.85
C ASN A 593 31.20 5.70 14.28
N VAL A 594 31.34 5.05 13.14
CA VAL A 594 30.26 4.25 12.53
C VAL A 594 30.63 2.79 12.67
N GLN A 595 29.87 2.07 13.50
CA GLN A 595 30.04 0.64 13.71
C GLN A 595 28.93 -0.13 13.01
N GLU A 596 29.28 -0.88 11.97
CA GLU A 596 28.34 -1.77 11.29
C GLU A 596 28.26 -3.14 11.97
N LEU A 597 27.04 -3.55 12.28
CA LEU A 597 26.74 -4.82 12.94
C LEU A 597 26.18 -5.81 11.92
N GLY A 598 27.01 -6.77 11.51
CA GLY A 598 26.61 -7.91 10.68
C GLY A 598 25.68 -8.90 11.40
N PRO A 599 25.26 -10.00 10.78
CA PRO A 599 24.47 -11.05 11.44
C PRO A 599 25.31 -11.82 12.48
N LEU A 600 24.66 -12.32 13.55
CA LEU A 600 25.32 -13.02 14.67
C LEU A 600 25.86 -14.41 14.26
N ALA A 601 25.26 -14.99 13.21
CA ALA A 601 25.80 -16.15 12.52
C ALA A 601 25.45 -16.07 11.02
N SER A 602 26.38 -16.51 10.17
CA SER A 602 26.29 -16.42 8.71
C SER A 602 25.19 -17.31 8.13
N ASN A 603 24.85 -18.43 8.78
CA ASN A 603 23.83 -19.37 8.31
C ASN A 603 22.62 -19.50 9.29
N PRO A 604 21.43 -19.89 8.81
CA PRO A 604 20.22 -20.02 9.64
C PRO A 604 20.27 -21.11 10.74
N ALA A 605 21.04 -22.19 10.54
CA ALA A 605 21.16 -23.28 11.51
C ALA A 605 21.93 -22.82 12.76
N SER A 606 23.06 -22.17 12.57
CA SER A 606 23.86 -21.54 13.63
C SER A 606 23.12 -20.39 14.32
N ARG A 607 22.17 -19.71 13.65
CA ARG A 607 21.27 -18.74 14.32
C ARG A 607 20.29 -19.42 15.27
N ARG A 608 19.75 -20.59 14.91
CA ARG A 608 18.88 -21.40 15.80
C ARG A 608 19.67 -21.97 16.97
N GLU A 609 20.91 -22.41 16.74
CA GLU A 609 21.81 -22.85 17.81
C GLU A 609 22.20 -21.71 18.74
N ALA A 610 22.45 -20.49 18.26
CA ALA A 610 22.68 -19.34 19.14
C ALA A 610 21.44 -18.99 20.00
N PHE A 611 20.24 -19.17 19.44
CA PHE A 611 18.97 -18.93 20.12
C PHE A 611 18.61 -20.01 21.16
N THR A 612 19.05 -21.25 20.96
CA THR A 612 18.70 -22.41 21.80
C THR A 612 19.85 -22.91 22.70
N GLY A 613 21.09 -22.72 22.24
CA GLY A 613 22.33 -23.31 22.74
C GLY A 613 23.03 -22.45 23.77
N ARG A 614 22.52 -22.49 25.00
CA ARG A 614 23.27 -22.40 26.29
C ARG A 614 22.35 -22.52 27.51
N HIS A 615 21.14 -23.07 27.34
CA HIS A 615 20.25 -23.43 28.45
C HIS A 615 20.66 -24.72 29.19
N ARG A 616 21.81 -25.33 28.85
CA ARG A 616 22.21 -26.66 29.36
C ARG A 616 22.97 -26.69 30.69
N THR A 617 23.49 -25.58 31.22
CA THR A 617 24.34 -25.63 32.44
C THR A 617 23.95 -24.68 33.59
N SER A 618 22.83 -23.96 33.50
CA SER A 618 22.20 -23.34 34.66
C SER A 618 20.79 -22.92 34.32
N PRO A 619 19.83 -23.05 35.24
CA PRO A 619 18.44 -22.78 34.93
C PRO A 619 18.26 -21.31 34.54
N PRO A 620 17.45 -21.02 33.51
CA PRO A 620 17.15 -19.66 33.06
C PRO A 620 16.47 -18.82 34.17
N PRO A 621 16.56 -17.48 34.13
CA PRO A 621 16.10 -16.59 35.22
C PRO A 621 14.64 -16.80 35.67
N TRP A 622 13.80 -17.40 34.81
CA TRP A 622 12.41 -17.71 35.14
C TRP A 622 12.23 -18.86 36.16
N THR A 623 13.27 -19.65 36.49
CA THR A 623 13.15 -20.69 37.53
C THR A 623 13.05 -20.13 38.95
N ARG A 624 13.50 -18.90 39.21
CA ARG A 624 13.25 -18.21 40.49
C ARG A 624 11.76 -18.02 40.78
N TRP A 625 10.92 -18.02 39.75
CA TRP A 625 9.48 -17.86 39.89
C TRP A 625 8.80 -19.15 40.36
N ARG A 626 9.35 -20.34 40.07
CA ARG A 626 8.75 -21.62 40.46
C ARG A 626 8.83 -21.90 41.97
N THR A 627 9.84 -21.37 42.67
CA THR A 627 10.04 -21.62 44.11
C THR A 627 9.13 -20.77 45.00
N GLN A 628 8.70 -19.59 44.55
CA GLN A 628 7.77 -18.74 45.32
C GLN A 628 6.32 -19.28 45.36
N TRP A 629 5.91 -20.08 44.38
CA TRP A 629 4.55 -20.64 44.35
C TRP A 629 4.35 -21.91 45.19
N ARG A 630 5.41 -22.64 45.56
CA ARG A 630 5.29 -23.83 46.44
C ARG A 630 5.12 -23.50 47.93
N VAL A 631 5.34 -22.25 48.35
CA VAL A 631 5.24 -21.84 49.77
C VAL A 631 3.86 -21.26 50.14
N ARG A 632 2.95 -21.06 49.16
CA ARG A 632 1.58 -20.56 49.42
C ARG A 632 0.47 -21.59 49.15
N GLY A 633 0.79 -22.88 49.20
CA GLY A 633 -0.16 -23.98 49.00
C GLY A 633 -0.64 -24.67 50.28
N ARG A 634 -0.42 -24.12 51.47
CA ARG A 634 -0.96 -24.67 52.73
C ARG A 634 -1.56 -23.57 53.60
N VAL A 635 -2.69 -23.95 54.22
CA VAL A 635 -3.56 -23.22 55.16
C VAL A 635 -4.71 -22.43 54.50
N ALA A 636 -5.83 -23.11 54.24
CA ALA A 636 -7.02 -23.05 55.11
C ALA A 636 -8.19 -23.81 54.45
N GLY A 637 -8.73 -24.82 55.13
CA GLY A 637 -9.96 -25.51 54.71
C GLY A 637 -10.00 -27.01 55.06
N GLU A 638 -9.71 -27.36 56.31
CA GLU A 638 -10.03 -28.68 56.86
C GLU A 638 -11.55 -28.90 56.85
N ARG A 639 -11.99 -30.03 56.29
CA ARG A 639 -13.13 -30.80 56.80
C ARG A 639 -12.69 -32.25 56.90
N SER A 640 -12.76 -32.80 58.11
CA SER A 640 -12.38 -34.15 58.49
C SER A 640 -13.25 -35.24 57.82
N PRO A 641 -12.79 -36.52 57.81
CA PRO A 641 -13.26 -37.57 56.89
C PRO A 641 -14.21 -38.59 57.55
N PRO A 642 -14.82 -39.49 56.76
CA PRO A 642 -15.24 -40.81 57.24
C PRO A 642 -14.68 -41.95 56.34
N PRO A 643 -14.75 -43.24 56.73
CA PRO A 643 -13.57 -43.99 57.14
C PRO A 643 -13.07 -45.01 56.11
N SER A 644 -11.89 -45.54 56.44
CA SER A 644 -11.11 -46.57 55.78
C SER A 644 -11.85 -47.89 55.53
N ARG A 645 -11.60 -48.48 54.36
CA ARG A 645 -11.42 -49.93 54.22
C ARG A 645 -10.12 -50.21 53.44
N HIS A 646 -9.37 -51.15 54.01
CA HIS A 646 -8.01 -51.58 53.65
C HIS A 646 -7.94 -52.42 52.34
N PRO A 647 -6.72 -52.76 51.87
CA PRO A 647 -6.37 -52.97 50.47
C PRO A 647 -6.15 -54.44 50.08
N ALA A 648 -6.09 -54.71 48.78
CA ALA A 648 -5.41 -55.83 48.12
C ALA A 648 -5.54 -55.62 46.60
N SER A 649 -4.69 -56.00 45.66
CA SER A 649 -3.31 -56.47 45.56
C SER A 649 -3.10 -56.73 44.06
N SER A 650 -1.85 -56.72 43.59
CA SER A 650 -1.32 -57.52 42.47
C SER A 650 -1.87 -57.38 41.03
N SER A 651 -1.12 -56.64 40.19
CA SER A 651 -0.39 -57.10 38.97
C SER A 651 -1.16 -57.78 37.79
N PRO A 652 -0.53 -58.10 36.63
CA PRO A 652 -0.72 -57.37 35.35
C PRO A 652 -1.18 -58.29 34.18
N ALA A 653 -1.42 -57.74 32.98
CA ALA A 653 -0.99 -58.30 31.66
C ALA A 653 -1.89 -57.94 30.45
N SER A 654 -1.25 -58.05 29.27
CA SER A 654 -1.75 -58.02 27.88
C SER A 654 -2.04 -56.63 27.31
N ALA A 655 -1.31 -56.07 26.34
CA ALA A 655 -0.70 -56.58 25.11
C ALA A 655 -1.72 -57.14 24.11
N SER A 656 -2.14 -56.32 23.15
CA SER A 656 -2.38 -56.76 21.78
C SER A 656 -2.14 -55.61 20.80
N ARG A 657 -1.22 -55.91 19.86
CA ARG A 657 -0.97 -55.20 18.60
C ARG A 657 -2.14 -55.44 17.63
N TRP A 658 -2.09 -54.74 16.50
CA TRP A 658 -2.41 -55.12 15.10
C TRP A 658 -3.07 -53.91 14.41
N THR A 659 -2.31 -53.04 13.74
CA THR A 659 -1.91 -53.05 12.31
C THR A 659 -3.05 -53.09 11.29
N SER A 660 -3.06 -52.03 10.47
CA SER A 660 -3.38 -51.98 9.03
C SER A 660 -4.84 -52.01 8.59
N ARG A 661 -5.31 -50.86 8.09
CA ARG A 661 -5.60 -50.64 6.67
C ARG A 661 -5.53 -49.16 6.33
#